data_AF-A0A2J8AHS6-F1
#
_entry.id   AF-A0A2J8AHS6-F1
#
_cell.length_a   1.000
_cell.length_b   1.000
_cell.length_c   1.000
_cell.angle_alpha   90.00
_cell.angle_beta   90.00
_cell.angle_gamma   90.00
#
_symmetry.space_group_name_H-M   'P 1'
#
loop_
_entity.id
_entity.type
_entity.pdbx_description
1 polymer ?
#
loop_
_entity_poly.entity_id
_entity_poly.type
_entity_poly.pdbx_seq_one_letter_code
_entity_poly.pdbx_strand_id
1 'polypeptide(L)'
;MWVAAGGREVFSPDRPAAVYVWSGAHQPSFEYPELSRDGPWGLPALLARPNLGVALSGGGYRAATCALGWVRGLHLLGLLPHVRYMSSNSGGSWFNGALSYSGFPVGPFLGPYVPPANLTKDALRSSLPPGSFGDTLADKTIVADAIKGVLKDLFVPGRGSFSGWTAAVAEAFLDPYGLGLQNGSVTALGTRGNVSSRVAAAYPGVPLYAAMASFPIILGSILRAETDQVFYPVEFTPLYAGDPALNTTVDPALGPGFVEPLGLNSPAPKRPPPGAPPNATLVGLQGALNVTSSKLVPLGTYVGISSSFIAQGVRPERNAGYALTGAERLQYWNQYDYRGATLSFADGAGADNLAVTPLLRRRVSSILVFVAALNSADMSPADWAVAQYDVAGLFGAVPANATSYEGLKNGITGVRPDVFNKALQVFPTEGYAQLYDALARQFAAGQPSTHRAAYTVLDNPAQAVHGGWTVENSSVTALGTRGNVSSRVAAAYPGVPLYAAMASFPIILGAILLAETDQVFYPFEFTPLYAGDPALNTAVDPALGPGFVEPLGLNSPAPERPPPGAPPNATLGALNLTASVLVPLGTYVGISSSFIAQGVRAESDAGYALSGTERLQYWNQYDYRGATLSFADGAGADNLAVTPLLRRRVSSILVFVAALNSADMPPADWAVAQYDVAGLFGAVPANATSYPGLENGITGVQPDVFNKALQVFPTEGYAQLYDALAQRFAAGQPSTHRAAYTVLDNPAQAVHGGWTVEVLWVFNMQAGRRRARAG
;
A
#
# COMPACT_ATOMS: atom_id res chain seq x y z
N MET A 1 -17.34 31.35 -7.39
CA MET A 1 -17.27 31.80 -8.80
C MET A 1 -16.33 30.83 -9.50
N TRP A 2 -16.83 29.97 -10.37
CA TRP A 2 -16.04 28.91 -11.01
C TRP A 2 -15.14 29.53 -12.08
N VAL A 3 -13.82 29.47 -11.89
CA VAL A 3 -12.83 29.94 -12.87
C VAL A 3 -12.56 28.81 -13.86
N ALA A 4 -12.65 29.11 -15.15
CA ALA A 4 -12.43 28.19 -16.26
C ALA A 4 -11.00 27.62 -16.28
N ALA A 5 -10.86 26.40 -16.79
CA ALA A 5 -9.67 25.57 -16.88
C ALA A 5 -8.55 26.16 -17.78
N GLY A 6 -7.89 27.24 -17.32
CA GLY A 6 -6.73 27.86 -17.96
C GLY A 6 -5.45 27.91 -17.11
N GLY A 7 -5.41 27.26 -15.93
CA GLY A 7 -4.41 27.53 -14.88
C GLY A 7 -3.25 26.52 -14.74
N ARG A 8 -2.62 26.05 -15.83
CA ARG A 8 -1.43 25.18 -15.74
C ARG A 8 -0.09 25.93 -15.69
N GLU A 9 -0.09 27.26 -15.84
CA GLU A 9 1.12 28.08 -15.69
C GLU A 9 1.35 28.44 -14.22
N VAL A 10 2.61 28.46 -13.79
CA VAL A 10 3.01 28.95 -12.46
C VAL A 10 2.94 30.47 -12.41
N PHE A 11 2.71 31.04 -11.23
CA PHE A 11 2.81 32.50 -11.05
C PHE A 11 4.25 32.90 -10.73
N SER A 12 4.83 33.75 -11.57
CA SER A 12 6.16 34.35 -11.36
C SER A 12 5.98 35.83 -11.04
N PRO A 13 6.13 36.26 -9.77
CA PRO A 13 6.06 37.66 -9.41
C PRO A 13 7.04 38.54 -10.20
N ASP A 14 6.55 39.69 -10.67
CA ASP A 14 7.35 40.71 -11.36
C ASP A 14 7.82 41.85 -10.41
N ARG A 15 7.27 41.88 -9.20
CA ARG A 15 7.56 42.86 -8.15
C ARG A 15 7.73 42.18 -6.79
N PRO A 16 8.47 42.80 -5.86
CA PRO A 16 8.67 42.22 -4.53
C PRO A 16 7.38 42.27 -3.69
N ALA A 17 7.22 41.30 -2.81
CA ALA A 17 6.26 41.32 -1.71
C ALA A 17 6.99 41.53 -0.38
N ALA A 18 6.34 42.24 0.54
CA ALA A 18 6.76 42.33 1.93
C ALA A 18 6.40 41.02 2.65
N VAL A 19 7.40 40.22 2.96
CA VAL A 19 7.28 38.92 3.64
C VAL A 19 7.92 38.98 5.01
N TYR A 20 7.36 38.26 5.97
CA TYR A 20 7.92 38.20 7.31
C TYR A 20 8.81 36.97 7.50
N VAL A 21 9.80 37.13 8.38
CA VAL A 21 10.85 36.14 8.64
C VAL A 21 10.95 35.89 10.13
N TRP A 22 11.12 34.63 10.50
CA TRP A 22 11.36 34.20 11.87
C TRP A 22 12.67 33.43 11.93
N SER A 23 13.49 33.72 12.94
CA SER A 23 14.77 33.04 13.17
C SER A 23 14.88 32.53 14.59
N GLY A 24 15.85 31.65 14.83
CA GLY A 24 16.09 31.09 16.15
C GLY A 24 15.10 29.98 16.53
N ALA A 25 14.51 29.28 15.56
CA ALA A 25 13.55 28.20 15.84
C ALA A 25 14.11 27.04 16.71
N HIS A 26 15.43 26.84 16.67
CA HIS A 26 16.19 25.93 17.54
C HIS A 26 16.39 26.41 18.99
N GLN A 27 15.84 27.57 19.38
CA GLN A 27 16.00 28.13 20.73
C GLN A 27 14.73 27.88 21.55
N PRO A 28 14.85 27.51 22.86
CA PRO A 28 13.68 27.19 23.70
C PRO A 28 12.68 28.34 23.86
N SER A 29 13.14 29.59 23.68
CA SER A 29 12.31 30.79 23.78
C SER A 29 11.60 31.16 22.47
N PHE A 30 11.76 30.38 21.40
CA PHE A 30 11.08 30.62 20.14
C PHE A 30 9.57 30.36 20.30
N GLU A 31 8.76 31.36 19.94
CA GLU A 31 7.31 31.23 19.87
C GLU A 31 6.89 31.06 18.41
N TYR A 32 6.17 29.97 18.11
CA TYR A 32 5.63 29.73 16.78
C TYR A 32 4.57 30.78 16.41
N PRO A 33 4.53 31.30 15.16
CA PRO A 33 3.68 32.41 14.77
C PRO A 33 2.19 32.25 15.15
N GLU A 34 1.62 31.06 14.95
CA GLU A 34 0.23 30.75 15.27
C GLU A 34 -0.07 30.70 16.77
N LEU A 35 0.96 30.48 17.60
CA LEU A 35 0.87 30.44 19.06
C LEU A 35 0.99 31.83 19.69
N SER A 36 1.36 32.85 18.90
CA SER A 36 1.60 34.18 19.43
C SER A 36 0.38 34.76 20.12
N ARG A 37 0.52 35.05 21.42
CA ARG A 37 -0.62 35.51 22.24
C ARG A 37 -1.10 36.89 21.83
N ASP A 38 -0.16 37.80 21.59
CA ASP A 38 -0.40 39.23 21.35
C ASP A 38 0.03 39.67 19.94
N GLY A 39 0.77 38.82 19.22
CA GLY A 39 1.26 39.12 17.87
C GLY A 39 0.21 38.96 16.78
N PRO A 40 0.40 39.61 15.61
CA PRO A 40 -0.60 39.61 14.54
C PRO A 40 -0.75 38.26 13.81
N TRP A 41 0.18 37.31 13.98
CA TRP A 41 0.06 35.95 13.44
C TRP A 41 -0.69 34.98 14.35
N GLY A 42 -0.94 35.36 15.61
CA GLY A 42 -1.64 34.50 16.56
C GLY A 42 -3.02 34.09 16.07
N LEU A 43 -3.39 32.82 16.32
CA LEU A 43 -4.69 32.24 16.00
C LEU A 43 -5.50 31.96 17.29
N PRO A 44 -6.33 32.90 17.78
CA PRO A 44 -7.05 32.72 19.05
C PRO A 44 -7.95 31.49 19.08
N ALA A 45 -8.63 31.20 17.96
CA ALA A 45 -9.50 30.03 17.84
C ALA A 45 -8.72 28.70 17.90
N LEU A 46 -7.46 28.69 17.46
CA LEU A 46 -6.56 27.54 17.58
C LEU A 46 -6.14 27.32 19.04
N LEU A 47 -5.74 28.40 19.71
CA LEU A 47 -5.33 28.39 21.13
C LEU A 47 -6.46 27.97 22.07
N ALA A 48 -7.71 28.24 21.71
CA ALA A 48 -8.89 27.83 22.46
C ALA A 48 -9.17 26.32 22.40
N ARG A 49 -8.63 25.59 21.41
CA ARG A 49 -8.79 24.13 21.33
C ARG A 49 -7.93 23.43 22.38
N PRO A 50 -8.28 22.21 22.83
CA PRO A 50 -7.39 21.39 23.65
C PRO A 50 -6.00 21.24 23.02
N ASN A 51 -4.97 21.00 23.84
CA ASN A 51 -3.61 20.80 23.35
C ASN A 51 -3.39 19.38 22.78
N LEU A 52 -4.19 19.05 21.77
CA LEU A 52 -4.27 17.77 21.11
C LEU A 52 -3.75 17.88 19.67
N GLY A 53 -2.77 17.04 19.33
CA GLY A 53 -2.26 16.89 17.97
C GLY A 53 -2.59 15.52 17.40
N VAL A 54 -2.73 15.48 16.08
CA VAL A 54 -2.83 14.24 15.29
C VAL A 54 -1.65 14.19 14.34
N ALA A 55 -0.93 13.08 14.34
CA ALA A 55 0.16 12.77 13.45
C ALA A 55 -0.29 11.68 12.45
N LEU A 56 -0.21 11.97 11.15
CA LEU A 56 -0.56 11.06 10.06
C LEU A 56 0.71 10.64 9.31
N SER A 57 1.10 9.37 9.45
CA SER A 57 2.35 8.89 8.85
C SER A 57 2.36 8.87 7.33
N GLY A 58 3.55 8.75 6.75
CA GLY A 58 3.72 8.46 5.32
C GLY A 58 3.50 7.00 4.94
N GLY A 59 3.59 6.72 3.64
CA GLY A 59 3.30 5.39 3.06
C GLY A 59 2.43 5.39 1.80
N GLY A 60 2.36 6.51 1.08
CA GLY A 60 1.59 6.68 -0.16
C GLY A 60 0.09 6.36 -0.02
N TYR A 61 -0.48 5.67 -1.00
CA TYR A 61 -1.91 5.34 -1.05
C TYR A 61 -2.41 4.66 0.22
N ARG A 62 -1.62 3.74 0.77
CA ARG A 62 -1.95 3.04 2.02
C ARG A 62 -2.17 4.03 3.16
N ALA A 63 -1.25 4.98 3.35
CA ALA A 63 -1.37 5.99 4.39
C ALA A 63 -2.55 6.93 4.13
N ALA A 64 -2.82 7.32 2.88
CA ALA A 64 -3.96 8.16 2.52
C ALA A 64 -5.31 7.46 2.82
N THR A 65 -5.43 6.17 2.49
CA THR A 65 -6.61 5.34 2.80
C THR A 65 -6.78 5.16 4.30
N CYS A 66 -5.69 4.89 5.03
CA CYS A 66 -5.74 4.80 6.49
C CYS A 66 -6.14 6.13 7.12
N ALA A 67 -5.59 7.26 6.67
CA ALA A 67 -5.93 8.61 7.13
C ALA A 67 -7.42 8.91 6.97
N LEU A 68 -8.02 8.54 5.83
CA LEU A 68 -9.46 8.64 5.63
C LEU A 68 -10.24 7.87 6.72
N GLY A 69 -9.86 6.61 6.98
CA GLY A 69 -10.51 5.79 8.01
C GLY A 69 -10.36 6.37 9.43
N TRP A 70 -9.14 6.74 9.82
CA TRP A 70 -8.83 7.26 11.15
C TRP A 70 -9.53 8.59 11.42
N VAL A 71 -9.45 9.53 10.48
CA VAL A 71 -10.07 10.86 10.64
C VAL A 71 -11.59 10.78 10.55
N ARG A 72 -12.15 9.84 9.76
CA ARG A 72 -13.57 9.48 9.84
C ARG A 72 -13.96 8.99 11.22
N GLY A 73 -13.15 8.13 11.84
CA GLY A 73 -13.33 7.71 13.23
C GLY A 73 -13.35 8.90 14.20
N LEU A 74 -12.36 9.79 14.13
CA LEU A 74 -12.31 11.00 14.96
C LEU A 74 -13.52 11.92 14.75
N HIS A 75 -14.00 12.04 13.50
CA HIS A 75 -15.17 12.84 13.19
C HIS A 75 -16.45 12.24 13.80
N LEU A 76 -16.66 10.93 13.64
CA LEU A 76 -17.82 10.22 14.19
C LEU A 76 -17.85 10.23 15.73
N LEU A 77 -16.68 10.22 16.36
CA LEU A 77 -16.54 10.34 17.81
C LEU A 77 -16.70 11.80 18.31
N GLY A 78 -16.89 12.77 17.42
CA GLY A 78 -16.95 14.19 17.77
C GLY A 78 -15.61 14.78 18.24
N LEU A 79 -14.49 14.08 18.02
CA LEU A 79 -13.16 14.47 18.49
C LEU A 79 -12.43 15.42 17.53
N LEU A 80 -12.72 15.34 16.23
CA LEU A 80 -12.02 16.13 15.21
C LEU A 80 -12.04 17.66 15.46
N PRO A 81 -13.16 18.29 15.91
CA PRO A 81 -13.16 19.72 16.25
C PRO A 81 -12.24 20.11 17.40
N HIS A 82 -11.84 19.16 18.25
CA HIS A 82 -10.93 19.36 19.37
C HIS A 82 -9.45 19.22 18.98
N VAL A 83 -9.16 18.72 17.77
CA VAL A 83 -7.79 18.61 17.27
C VAL A 83 -7.25 20.01 16.97
N ARG A 84 -6.16 20.38 17.64
CA ARG A 84 -5.46 21.65 17.41
C ARG A 84 -4.62 21.56 16.15
N TYR A 85 -3.75 20.55 16.09
CA TYR A 85 -2.81 20.36 14.99
C TYR A 85 -3.04 19.04 14.26
N MET A 86 -2.92 19.06 12.94
CA MET A 86 -2.80 17.86 12.12
C MET A 86 -1.47 17.92 11.36
N SER A 87 -0.50 17.15 11.84
CA SER A 87 0.82 17.00 11.24
C SER A 87 0.84 15.77 10.34
N SER A 88 1.44 15.85 9.16
CA SER A 88 1.40 14.75 8.20
C SER A 88 2.66 14.62 7.34
N ASN A 89 2.92 13.39 6.89
CA ASN A 89 3.92 13.09 5.86
C ASN A 89 3.31 12.30 4.69
N SER A 90 3.83 12.48 3.48
CA SER A 90 3.56 11.67 2.28
C SER A 90 2.07 11.41 2.04
N GLY A 91 1.61 10.15 2.02
CA GLY A 91 0.18 9.82 1.88
C GLY A 91 -0.75 10.47 2.91
N GLY A 92 -0.29 10.68 4.14
CA GLY A 92 -1.01 11.47 5.14
C GLY A 92 -1.16 12.93 4.72
N SER A 93 -0.18 13.49 4.01
CA SER A 93 -0.22 14.86 3.48
C SER A 93 -1.15 15.01 2.27
N TRP A 94 -1.34 13.97 1.47
CA TRP A 94 -2.36 13.97 0.41
C TRP A 94 -3.76 14.19 1.00
N PHE A 95 -4.06 13.44 2.06
CA PHE A 95 -5.31 13.58 2.81
C PHE A 95 -5.40 14.91 3.58
N ASN A 96 -4.38 15.26 4.36
CA ASN A 96 -4.38 16.47 5.20
C ASN A 96 -4.43 17.76 4.36
N GLY A 97 -3.70 17.79 3.24
CA GLY A 97 -3.74 18.92 2.29
C GLY A 97 -5.13 19.12 1.71
N ALA A 98 -5.80 18.04 1.26
CA ALA A 98 -7.17 18.13 0.75
C ALA A 98 -8.18 18.52 1.84
N LEU A 99 -8.16 17.85 3.00
CA LEU A 99 -9.08 18.12 4.10
C LEU A 99 -8.96 19.55 4.62
N SER A 100 -7.73 20.01 4.84
CA SER A 100 -7.48 21.26 5.56
C SER A 100 -7.72 22.50 4.73
N TYR A 101 -7.62 22.41 3.39
CA TYR A 101 -7.71 23.57 2.49
C TYR A 101 -8.94 23.60 1.58
N SER A 102 -9.66 22.47 1.41
CA SER A 102 -10.76 22.39 0.43
C SER A 102 -11.98 23.24 0.79
N GLY A 103 -12.19 23.52 2.08
CA GLY A 103 -13.42 24.15 2.56
C GLY A 103 -14.67 23.29 2.36
N PHE A 104 -14.52 22.04 1.89
CA PHE A 104 -15.63 21.11 1.76
C PHE A 104 -16.16 20.73 3.14
N PRO A 105 -17.48 20.53 3.29
CA PRO A 105 -18.04 20.00 4.52
C PRO A 105 -17.39 18.66 4.88
N VAL A 106 -16.92 18.56 6.13
CA VAL A 106 -16.11 17.43 6.61
C VAL A 106 -16.81 16.08 6.46
N GLY A 107 -18.10 15.98 6.80
CA GLY A 107 -18.85 14.72 6.70
C GLY A 107 -18.90 14.17 5.26
N PRO A 108 -19.40 14.94 4.27
CA PRO A 108 -19.35 14.58 2.86
C PRO A 108 -17.95 14.27 2.34
N PHE A 109 -16.94 15.07 2.71
CA PHE A 109 -15.54 14.82 2.33
C PHE A 109 -15.06 13.44 2.82
N LEU A 110 -15.36 13.09 4.08
CA LEU A 110 -14.97 11.81 4.66
C LEU A 110 -15.79 10.65 4.12
N GLY A 111 -16.96 10.87 3.53
CA GLY A 111 -17.85 9.83 3.02
C GLY A 111 -18.45 8.92 4.12
N PRO A 112 -19.34 7.99 3.74
CA PRO A 112 -20.06 7.15 4.70
C PRO A 112 -19.12 6.15 5.38
N TYR A 113 -19.40 5.88 6.66
CA TYR A 113 -18.84 4.73 7.36
C TYR A 113 -19.69 3.49 7.08
N VAL A 114 -19.04 2.44 6.59
CA VAL A 114 -19.65 1.11 6.44
C VAL A 114 -19.07 0.22 7.55
N PRO A 115 -19.88 -0.24 8.50
CA PRO A 115 -19.42 -1.19 9.52
C PRO A 115 -18.84 -2.45 8.88
N PRO A 116 -17.84 -3.11 9.49
CA PRO A 116 -17.22 -4.32 8.93
C PRO A 116 -18.24 -5.41 8.55
N ALA A 117 -19.28 -5.62 9.36
CA ALA A 117 -20.36 -6.58 9.09
C ALA A 117 -21.14 -6.30 7.79
N ASN A 118 -21.08 -5.07 7.29
CA ASN A 118 -21.78 -4.61 6.09
C ASN A 118 -20.84 -4.40 4.89
N LEU A 119 -19.55 -4.73 5.00
CA LEU A 119 -18.58 -4.67 3.89
C LEU A 119 -18.80 -5.84 2.92
N THR A 120 -19.90 -5.80 2.18
CA THR A 120 -20.22 -6.77 1.11
C THR A 120 -19.62 -6.34 -0.22
N LYS A 121 -19.50 -7.26 -1.19
CA LYS A 121 -19.12 -6.90 -2.57
C LYS A 121 -20.05 -5.85 -3.16
N ASP A 122 -21.34 -5.89 -2.83
CA ASP A 122 -22.31 -4.88 -3.30
C ASP A 122 -22.11 -3.53 -2.62
N ALA A 123 -21.80 -3.50 -1.32
CA ALA A 123 -21.43 -2.27 -0.61
C ALA A 123 -20.08 -1.69 -1.06
N LEU A 124 -19.17 -2.53 -1.58
CA LEU A 124 -17.91 -2.09 -2.19
C LEU A 124 -18.10 -1.65 -3.65
N ARG A 125 -19.12 -2.18 -4.34
CA ARG A 125 -19.51 -1.80 -5.71
C ARG A 125 -20.42 -0.57 -5.75
N SER A 126 -21.11 -0.25 -4.66
CA SER A 126 -21.84 1.01 -4.57
C SER A 126 -20.86 2.17 -4.72
N SER A 127 -21.16 3.09 -5.62
CA SER A 127 -20.31 4.24 -5.86
C SER A 127 -20.09 5.01 -4.56
N LEU A 128 -18.82 5.27 -4.25
CA LEU A 128 -18.49 6.23 -3.21
C LEU A 128 -19.10 7.59 -3.60
N PRO A 129 -19.64 8.37 -2.65
CA PRO A 129 -20.28 9.62 -3.01
C PRO A 129 -19.30 10.52 -3.79
N PRO A 130 -19.72 11.08 -4.94
CA PRO A 130 -18.89 11.99 -5.71
C PRO A 130 -18.38 13.13 -4.84
N GLY A 131 -17.07 13.39 -4.92
CA GLY A 131 -16.41 14.41 -4.11
C GLY A 131 -16.03 13.97 -2.69
N SER A 132 -16.32 12.74 -2.28
CA SER A 132 -15.68 12.15 -1.09
C SER A 132 -14.22 11.80 -1.39
N PHE A 133 -13.36 11.82 -0.37
CA PHE A 133 -11.95 11.44 -0.54
C PHE A 133 -11.78 9.97 -0.89
N GLY A 134 -12.71 9.11 -0.47
CA GLY A 134 -12.75 7.72 -0.89
C GLY A 134 -12.95 7.56 -2.40
N ASP A 135 -13.85 8.36 -2.98
CA ASP A 135 -14.09 8.40 -4.43
C ASP A 135 -12.83 8.82 -5.18
N THR A 136 -12.14 9.86 -4.69
CA THR A 136 -10.83 10.28 -5.23
C THR A 136 -9.78 9.17 -5.16
N LEU A 137 -9.67 8.45 -4.04
CA LEU A 137 -8.74 7.33 -3.88
C LEU A 137 -9.05 6.14 -4.81
N ALA A 138 -10.34 5.89 -5.09
CA ALA A 138 -10.79 4.75 -5.88
C ALA A 138 -10.70 5.01 -7.40
N ASP A 139 -11.04 6.22 -7.84
CA ASP A 139 -11.09 6.60 -9.26
C ASP A 139 -9.71 6.99 -9.81
N LYS A 140 -8.83 7.58 -8.98
CA LYS A 140 -7.54 8.10 -9.43
C LYS A 140 -6.41 7.17 -8.99
N THR A 141 -5.95 6.33 -9.91
CA THR A 141 -4.62 5.73 -9.83
C THR A 141 -3.59 6.74 -10.32
N ILE A 142 -2.52 6.99 -9.55
CA ILE A 142 -1.28 7.54 -10.10
C ILE A 142 -0.72 6.41 -10.97
N VAL A 143 -1.24 6.30 -12.19
CA VAL A 143 -0.88 5.24 -13.14
C VAL A 143 0.63 5.36 -13.39
N ALA A 144 1.32 4.24 -13.53
CA ALA A 144 2.70 4.23 -14.06
C ALA A 144 2.81 5.00 -15.39
N ASP A 145 1.71 5.12 -16.13
CA ASP A 145 1.58 5.93 -17.34
C ASP A 145 1.46 7.44 -17.10
N ALA A 146 1.00 7.89 -15.92
CA ALA A 146 1.09 9.30 -15.52
C ALA A 146 2.55 9.68 -15.22
N ILE A 147 3.33 8.77 -14.61
CA ILE A 147 4.78 8.92 -14.45
C ILE A 147 5.47 8.89 -15.83
N LYS A 148 5.10 7.98 -16.74
CA LYS A 148 5.63 7.96 -18.13
C LYS A 148 5.18 9.16 -18.99
N GLY A 149 3.99 9.68 -18.78
CA GLY A 149 3.45 10.87 -19.44
C GLY A 149 4.16 12.14 -18.98
N VAL A 150 4.38 12.27 -17.67
CA VAL A 150 5.26 13.27 -17.05
C VAL A 150 6.68 13.18 -17.60
N LEU A 151 7.21 11.96 -17.80
CA LEU A 151 8.53 11.72 -18.40
C LEU A 151 8.60 12.14 -19.87
N LYS A 152 7.53 11.97 -20.66
CA LYS A 152 7.45 12.50 -22.05
C LYS A 152 7.37 14.02 -22.08
N ASP A 153 6.66 14.63 -21.13
CA ASP A 153 6.45 16.07 -21.05
C ASP A 153 7.65 16.85 -20.46
N LEU A 154 8.55 16.18 -19.73
CA LEU A 154 9.82 16.72 -19.21
C LEU A 154 10.84 17.09 -20.31
N PHE A 155 10.68 16.55 -21.52
CA PHE A 155 11.57 16.83 -22.67
C PHE A 155 11.08 17.96 -23.57
N VAL A 156 10.02 18.69 -23.21
CA VAL A 156 9.56 19.88 -23.92
C VAL A 156 10.30 21.12 -23.40
N PRO A 157 11.20 21.75 -24.19
CA PRO A 157 11.87 22.98 -23.77
C PRO A 157 10.85 24.10 -23.56
N GLY A 158 10.86 24.75 -22.39
CA GLY A 158 10.07 25.96 -22.12
C GLY A 158 8.83 25.84 -21.24
N ARG A 159 8.52 24.67 -20.63
CA ARG A 159 7.46 24.62 -19.60
C ARG A 159 7.89 25.30 -18.30
N GLY A 160 7.09 26.25 -17.84
CA GLY A 160 7.28 26.94 -16.57
C GLY A 160 6.86 26.15 -15.31
N SER A 161 6.50 24.85 -15.37
CA SER A 161 5.90 24.12 -14.25
C SER A 161 6.89 23.59 -13.18
N PHE A 162 6.38 23.20 -12.01
CA PHE A 162 7.08 22.39 -10.98
C PHE A 162 7.29 20.94 -11.47
N SER A 163 7.98 20.09 -10.69
CA SER A 163 8.26 18.70 -11.10
C SER A 163 6.97 17.94 -11.41
N GLY A 164 7.00 17.02 -12.38
CA GLY A 164 5.78 16.33 -12.77
C GLY A 164 5.24 15.37 -11.70
N TRP A 165 6.04 14.99 -10.69
CA TRP A 165 5.54 14.29 -9.52
C TRP A 165 4.58 15.16 -8.70
N THR A 166 4.95 16.40 -8.38
CA THR A 166 4.08 17.29 -7.60
C THR A 166 2.82 17.69 -8.37
N ALA A 167 2.94 17.84 -9.70
CA ALA A 167 1.80 18.02 -10.58
C ALA A 167 0.85 16.81 -10.57
N ALA A 168 1.38 15.58 -10.67
CA ALA A 168 0.57 14.36 -10.64
C ALA A 168 -0.14 14.15 -9.29
N VAL A 169 0.54 14.46 -8.18
CA VAL A 169 -0.07 14.40 -6.83
C VAL A 169 -1.17 15.45 -6.69
N ALA A 170 -0.95 16.67 -7.19
CA ALA A 170 -1.96 17.72 -7.18
C ALA A 170 -3.18 17.34 -8.04
N GLU A 171 -2.96 16.81 -9.25
CA GLU A 171 -4.01 16.35 -10.14
C GLU A 171 -4.82 15.19 -9.54
N ALA A 172 -4.14 14.24 -8.90
CA ALA A 172 -4.80 13.08 -8.31
C ALA A 172 -5.62 13.44 -7.06
N PHE A 173 -5.08 14.26 -6.15
CA PHE A 173 -5.64 14.39 -4.80
C PHE A 173 -6.13 15.79 -4.43
N LEU A 174 -5.75 16.84 -5.16
CA LEU A 174 -6.10 18.23 -4.85
C LEU A 174 -7.05 18.85 -5.89
N ASP A 175 -6.87 18.58 -7.18
CA ASP A 175 -7.74 19.05 -8.26
C ASP A 175 -9.22 18.65 -8.10
N PRO A 176 -9.59 17.46 -7.59
CA PRO A 176 -10.99 17.12 -7.30
C PRO A 176 -11.68 18.11 -6.35
N TYR A 177 -10.90 18.86 -5.58
CA TYR A 177 -11.36 19.86 -4.61
C TYR A 177 -11.09 21.30 -5.06
N GLY A 178 -10.61 21.50 -6.29
CA GLY A 178 -10.20 22.81 -6.80
C GLY A 178 -8.92 23.36 -6.18
N LEU A 179 -8.06 22.48 -5.64
CA LEU A 179 -6.85 22.85 -4.89
C LEU A 179 -5.53 22.66 -5.67
N GLY A 180 -5.55 22.13 -6.89
CA GLY A 180 -4.32 21.83 -7.64
C GLY A 180 -3.82 22.94 -8.57
N LEU A 181 -4.37 24.16 -8.48
CA LEU A 181 -3.86 25.31 -9.23
C LEU A 181 -2.36 25.55 -8.94
N GLN A 182 -1.58 25.70 -10.02
CA GLN A 182 -0.12 25.86 -9.95
C GLN A 182 0.32 27.32 -9.80
N ASN A 183 -0.61 28.27 -9.91
CA ASN A 183 -0.38 29.72 -9.81
C ASN A 183 -0.78 30.33 -8.46
N GLY A 184 -1.03 29.51 -7.44
CA GLY A 184 -1.52 29.95 -6.13
C GLY A 184 -0.48 29.89 -5.01
N SER A 185 -0.93 30.25 -3.81
CA SER A 185 -0.21 30.04 -2.54
C SER A 185 -1.19 29.68 -1.41
N VAL A 186 -0.70 29.60 -0.18
CA VAL A 186 -1.51 29.26 1.00
C VAL A 186 -1.57 30.40 2.01
N THR A 187 -2.58 30.40 2.86
CA THR A 187 -2.71 31.32 4.00
C THR A 187 -3.56 30.74 5.13
N ALA A 188 -3.69 31.44 6.26
CA ALA A 188 -4.64 31.11 7.33
C ALA A 188 -5.66 32.24 7.54
N LEU A 189 -6.91 31.86 7.80
CA LEU A 189 -7.92 32.79 8.30
C LEU A 189 -7.86 32.89 9.83
N GLY A 190 -8.45 33.96 10.38
CA GLY A 190 -8.63 34.10 11.83
C GLY A 190 -7.38 34.54 12.61
N THR A 191 -6.33 34.97 11.91
CA THR A 191 -5.18 35.60 12.55
C THR A 191 -5.56 36.97 13.12
N ARG A 192 -4.99 37.36 14.27
CA ARG A 192 -5.30 38.66 14.91
C ARG A 192 -5.05 39.86 13.99
N GLY A 193 -3.97 39.80 13.22
CA GLY A 193 -3.55 40.87 12.29
C GLY A 193 -4.09 40.72 10.88
N ASN A 194 -5.03 39.79 10.65
CA ASN A 194 -5.63 39.56 9.34
C ASN A 194 -4.59 39.32 8.22
N VAL A 195 -3.66 38.42 8.49
CA VAL A 195 -2.54 38.03 7.62
C VAL A 195 -3.01 37.66 6.21
N SER A 196 -4.12 36.94 6.08
CA SER A 196 -4.67 36.54 4.78
C SER A 196 -5.03 37.72 3.89
N SER A 197 -5.63 38.79 4.43
CA SER A 197 -5.93 40.00 3.66
C SER A 197 -4.66 40.72 3.21
N ARG A 198 -3.61 40.78 4.04
CA ARG A 198 -2.32 41.36 3.63
C ARG A 198 -1.68 40.54 2.51
N VAL A 199 -1.65 39.22 2.65
CA VAL A 199 -1.09 38.29 1.65
C VAL A 199 -1.87 38.42 0.33
N ALA A 200 -3.21 38.50 0.37
CA ALA A 200 -4.04 38.71 -0.81
C ALA A 200 -3.78 40.05 -1.50
N ALA A 201 -3.53 41.11 -0.72
CA ALA A 201 -3.22 42.44 -1.26
C ALA A 201 -1.82 42.50 -1.91
N ALA A 202 -0.89 41.63 -1.51
CA ALA A 202 0.46 41.60 -2.08
C ALA A 202 0.42 41.28 -3.58
N TYR A 203 -0.40 40.31 -4.00
CA TYR A 203 -0.58 39.94 -5.41
C TYR A 203 -2.08 39.77 -5.74
N PRO A 204 -2.78 40.86 -6.11
CA PRO A 204 -4.19 40.79 -6.49
C PRO A 204 -4.41 39.83 -7.68
N GLY A 205 -5.36 38.91 -7.54
CA GLY A 205 -5.68 37.90 -8.56
C GLY A 205 -4.95 36.57 -8.43
N VAL A 206 -3.96 36.46 -7.53
CA VAL A 206 -3.34 35.16 -7.19
C VAL A 206 -4.28 34.37 -6.26
N PRO A 207 -4.65 33.12 -6.60
CA PRO A 207 -5.44 32.28 -5.72
C PRO A 207 -4.71 31.97 -4.41
N LEU A 208 -5.41 32.11 -3.27
CA LEU A 208 -4.91 31.74 -1.96
C LEU A 208 -5.80 30.68 -1.33
N TYR A 209 -5.23 29.52 -1.01
CA TYR A 209 -5.93 28.49 -0.25
C TYR A 209 -5.78 28.77 1.24
N ALA A 210 -6.90 29.02 1.90
CA ALA A 210 -6.88 29.29 3.32
C ALA A 210 -7.19 28.02 4.11
N ALA A 211 -6.37 27.70 5.12
CA ALA A 211 -6.65 26.56 5.98
C ALA A 211 -7.94 26.77 6.79
N MET A 212 -8.86 25.80 6.75
CA MET A 212 -10.21 25.89 7.32
C MET A 212 -10.48 24.85 8.43
N ALA A 213 -9.62 23.84 8.60
CA ALA A 213 -9.79 22.74 9.56
C ALA A 213 -8.89 22.90 10.81
N SER A 214 -8.35 21.78 11.32
CA SER A 214 -7.19 21.78 12.23
C SER A 214 -6.00 22.44 11.55
N PHE A 215 -5.11 23.07 12.31
CA PHE A 215 -3.95 23.74 11.73
C PHE A 215 -3.03 22.69 11.09
N PRO A 216 -2.86 22.70 9.74
CA PRO A 216 -2.12 21.67 9.05
C PRO A 216 -0.62 21.96 9.12
N ILE A 217 0.17 20.91 9.34
CA ILE A 217 1.62 20.94 9.20
C ILE A 217 1.99 19.82 8.24
N ILE A 218 2.59 20.16 7.10
CA ILE A 218 3.06 19.19 6.11
C ILE A 218 4.58 19.11 6.24
N LEU A 219 5.10 17.92 6.48
CA LEU A 219 6.53 17.69 6.61
C LEU A 219 7.15 17.31 5.26
N GLY A 220 8.27 17.93 4.92
CA GLY A 220 9.18 17.50 3.86
C GLY A 220 10.61 17.36 4.39
N SER A 221 11.55 17.10 3.48
CA SER A 221 12.98 17.19 3.80
C SER A 221 13.75 18.01 2.77
N ILE A 222 14.83 18.65 3.21
CA ILE A 222 15.88 19.22 2.36
C ILE A 222 16.93 18.12 2.16
N LEU A 223 17.18 17.75 0.90
CA LEU A 223 18.11 16.71 0.50
C LEU A 223 19.51 17.29 0.27
N ARG A 224 20.49 16.76 1.01
CA ARG A 224 21.93 17.04 0.93
C ARG A 224 22.69 15.72 0.83
N ALA A 225 22.67 15.12 -0.36
CA ALA A 225 23.17 13.77 -0.62
C ALA A 225 24.65 13.56 -0.25
N GLU A 226 25.42 14.64 -0.19
CA GLU A 226 26.84 14.68 0.17
C GLU A 226 27.12 14.67 1.69
N THR A 227 26.09 14.74 2.53
CA THR A 227 26.22 14.81 3.99
C THR A 227 25.85 13.49 4.64
N ASP A 228 26.39 13.21 5.83
CA ASP A 228 26.11 11.98 6.57
C ASP A 228 24.62 11.81 6.91
N GLN A 229 23.93 12.89 7.30
CA GLN A 229 22.52 12.86 7.67
C GLN A 229 21.59 12.81 6.45
N VAL A 230 22.03 13.34 5.30
CA VAL A 230 21.33 13.37 4.00
C VAL A 230 20.04 14.20 3.97
N PHE A 231 19.17 14.07 4.97
CA PHE A 231 17.85 14.68 5.01
C PHE A 231 17.70 15.58 6.24
N TYR A 232 17.27 16.81 6.02
CA TYR A 232 17.02 17.82 7.05
C TYR A 232 15.55 18.23 7.04
N PRO A 233 14.92 18.50 8.20
CA PRO A 233 13.50 18.76 8.26
C PRO A 233 13.13 20.07 7.54
N VAL A 234 12.00 20.08 6.83
CA VAL A 234 11.33 21.32 6.43
C VAL A 234 9.84 21.20 6.73
N GLU A 235 9.27 22.25 7.29
CA GLU A 235 7.83 22.33 7.54
C GLU A 235 7.18 23.28 6.54
N PHE A 236 5.98 22.91 6.09
CA PHE A 236 5.07 23.80 5.36
C PHE A 236 3.79 23.97 6.19
N THR A 237 3.47 25.21 6.51
CA THR A 237 2.24 25.59 7.21
C THR A 237 1.51 26.68 6.42
N PRO A 238 0.25 26.99 6.78
CA PRO A 238 -0.46 28.09 6.13
C PRO A 238 0.14 29.47 6.40
N LEU A 239 1.00 29.63 7.43
CA LEU A 239 1.57 30.92 7.82
C LEU A 239 3.05 31.07 7.46
N TYR A 240 3.78 29.97 7.33
CA TYR A 240 5.24 29.98 7.13
C TYR A 240 5.77 28.62 6.66
N ALA A 241 6.95 28.63 6.04
CA ALA A 241 7.69 27.43 5.65
C ALA A 241 9.19 27.60 5.91
N GLY A 242 9.90 26.51 6.22
CA GLY A 242 11.34 26.56 6.51
C GLY A 242 11.86 25.39 7.35
N ASP A 243 13.17 25.41 7.63
CA ASP A 243 13.87 24.41 8.44
C ASP A 243 14.01 24.93 9.88
N PRO A 244 13.41 24.27 10.88
CA PRO A 244 13.50 24.70 12.26
C PRO A 244 14.89 24.48 12.88
N ALA A 245 15.67 23.51 12.40
CA ALA A 245 16.94 23.11 12.98
C ALA A 245 18.11 23.95 12.46
N LEU A 246 19.02 24.35 13.36
CA LEU A 246 20.26 25.01 12.94
C LEU A 246 21.26 23.94 12.49
N ASN A 247 21.72 24.04 11.25
CA ASN A 247 22.87 23.26 10.79
C ASN A 247 23.87 24.12 10.02
N THR A 248 25.00 24.40 10.64
CA THR A 248 26.11 25.16 10.05
C THR A 248 27.19 24.28 9.43
N THR A 249 27.04 22.95 9.41
CA THR A 249 28.04 22.02 8.83
C THR A 249 27.84 21.79 7.33
N VAL A 250 26.80 22.38 6.76
CA VAL A 250 26.43 22.26 5.34
C VAL A 250 26.48 23.64 4.68
N ASP A 251 26.67 23.70 3.36
CA ASP A 251 26.76 24.94 2.60
C ASP A 251 25.70 25.02 1.47
N PRO A 252 24.82 26.03 1.45
CA PRO A 252 24.58 26.99 2.52
C PRO A 252 24.11 26.30 3.81
N ALA A 253 24.32 26.96 4.95
CA ALA A 253 23.77 26.51 6.24
C ALA A 253 22.25 26.34 6.13
N LEU A 254 21.68 25.47 6.96
CA LEU A 254 20.24 25.24 7.05
C LEU A 254 19.68 25.77 8.36
N GLY A 255 18.43 26.26 8.28
CA GLY A 255 17.68 26.87 9.36
C GLY A 255 18.44 27.98 10.09
N PRO A 256 18.08 28.30 11.33
CA PRO A 256 16.92 27.84 12.08
C PRO A 256 15.82 28.88 11.94
N GLY A 257 14.86 28.67 11.04
CA GLY A 257 13.87 29.70 10.80
C GLY A 257 12.89 29.40 9.69
N PHE A 258 12.01 30.38 9.51
CA PHE A 258 10.88 30.29 8.59
C PHE A 258 10.68 31.61 7.85
N VAL A 259 10.10 31.51 6.66
CA VAL A 259 9.63 32.63 5.85
C VAL A 259 8.14 32.44 5.55
N GLU A 260 7.40 33.53 5.38
CA GLU A 260 6.02 33.43 4.88
C GLU A 260 5.93 32.73 3.52
N PRO A 261 4.81 32.07 3.18
CA PRO A 261 4.64 31.33 1.92
C PRO A 261 4.98 32.13 0.66
N LEU A 262 4.69 33.44 0.64
CA LEU A 262 5.02 34.32 -0.48
C LEU A 262 6.52 34.58 -0.67
N GLY A 263 7.35 34.33 0.35
CA GLY A 263 8.80 34.49 0.31
C GLY A 263 9.56 33.19 0.10
N LEU A 264 8.86 32.04 0.13
CA LEU A 264 9.46 30.77 -0.25
C LEU A 264 9.85 30.80 -1.73
N ASN A 265 10.94 30.11 -2.08
CA ASN A 265 11.49 30.10 -3.44
C ASN A 265 11.94 31.49 -3.93
N SER A 266 12.40 32.36 -3.02
CA SER A 266 13.09 33.60 -3.37
C SER A 266 14.61 33.45 -3.26
N PRO A 267 15.40 34.22 -4.03
CA PRO A 267 16.81 34.41 -3.73
C PRO A 267 17.00 34.98 -2.32
N ALA A 268 18.19 34.78 -1.77
CA ALA A 268 18.58 35.36 -0.50
C ALA A 268 18.48 36.90 -0.53
N PRO A 269 17.76 37.54 0.40
CA PRO A 269 17.74 38.99 0.50
C PRO A 269 19.06 39.51 1.08
N LYS A 270 19.34 40.82 0.90
CA LYS A 270 20.42 41.46 1.66
C LYS A 270 20.07 41.36 3.15
N ARG A 271 21.02 40.89 3.97
CA ARG A 271 20.87 40.90 5.44
C ARG A 271 20.50 42.32 5.88
N PRO A 272 19.39 42.50 6.64
CA PRO A 272 19.06 43.82 7.15
C PRO A 272 20.22 44.36 8.01
N PRO A 273 20.55 45.66 7.94
CA PRO A 273 21.65 46.24 8.70
C PRO A 273 21.46 45.99 10.21
N PRO A 274 22.51 45.61 10.93
CA PRO A 274 22.39 45.12 12.30
C PRO A 274 21.91 46.21 13.26
N GLY A 275 20.80 45.95 13.96
CA GLY A 275 20.61 46.47 15.31
C GLY A 275 21.34 45.64 16.37
N ALA A 276 21.86 44.46 16.00
CA ALA A 276 22.50 43.50 16.90
C ALA A 276 23.76 42.88 16.25
N PRO A 277 24.80 42.54 17.02
CA PRO A 277 26.09 42.09 16.50
C PRO A 277 25.99 40.86 15.58
N PRO A 278 26.98 40.61 14.70
CA PRO A 278 26.97 39.53 13.72
C PRO A 278 26.67 38.12 14.28
N ASN A 279 26.91 37.92 15.59
CA ASN A 279 26.75 36.68 16.35
C ASN A 279 25.56 36.69 17.35
N ALA A 280 24.74 37.74 17.39
CA ALA A 280 23.52 37.70 18.18
C ALA A 280 22.47 36.87 17.44
N THR A 281 22.12 35.70 17.98
CA THR A 281 21.02 34.89 17.48
C THR A 281 19.72 35.63 17.79
N LEU A 282 19.17 36.34 16.80
CA LEU A 282 17.85 36.93 16.93
C LEU A 282 16.82 35.78 16.99
N VAL A 283 15.97 35.77 18.02
CA VAL A 283 14.94 34.73 18.24
C VAL A 283 13.57 35.33 18.03
N GLY A 284 12.74 34.65 17.24
CA GLY A 284 11.37 35.08 16.92
C GLY A 284 11.31 35.93 15.65
N LEU A 285 10.37 36.87 15.61
CA LEU A 285 10.09 37.69 14.43
C LEU A 285 11.20 38.69 14.14
N GLN A 286 11.72 38.68 12.90
CA GLN A 286 12.81 39.54 12.43
C GLN A 286 12.33 40.81 11.73
N GLY A 287 11.04 40.87 11.38
CA GLY A 287 10.43 41.97 10.61
C GLY A 287 10.14 41.59 9.16
N ALA A 288 9.70 42.58 8.39
CA ALA A 288 9.36 42.41 6.98
C ALA A 288 10.57 42.63 6.08
N LEU A 289 10.73 41.79 5.07
CA LEU A 289 11.70 41.92 3.99
C LEU A 289 10.97 41.96 2.66
N ASN A 290 11.47 42.77 1.73
CA ASN A 290 10.96 42.77 0.36
C ASN A 290 11.72 41.72 -0.45
N VAL A 291 11.01 40.68 -0.89
CA VAL A 291 11.58 39.61 -1.73
C VAL A 291 10.71 39.38 -2.96
N THR A 292 11.35 38.99 -4.05
CA THR A 292 10.68 38.54 -5.27
C THR A 292 10.96 37.05 -5.42
N SER A 293 9.96 36.21 -5.17
CA SER A 293 10.09 34.77 -5.40
C SER A 293 10.25 34.49 -6.89
N SER A 294 11.08 33.50 -7.24
CA SER A 294 11.24 33.09 -8.64
C SER A 294 9.92 32.57 -9.20
N LYS A 295 9.18 31.79 -8.40
CA LYS A 295 7.82 31.31 -8.64
C LYS A 295 7.13 31.16 -7.28
N LEU A 296 5.87 31.54 -7.16
CA LEU A 296 5.09 31.19 -5.96
C LEU A 296 4.94 29.68 -5.88
N VAL A 297 5.04 29.16 -4.65
CA VAL A 297 4.99 27.73 -4.39
C VAL A 297 3.56 27.34 -3.99
N PRO A 298 2.83 26.56 -4.80
CA PRO A 298 1.45 26.16 -4.53
C PRO A 298 1.36 25.02 -3.51
N LEU A 299 0.16 24.78 -2.98
CA LEU A 299 -0.13 23.68 -2.05
C LEU A 299 0.29 22.31 -2.62
N GLY A 300 0.06 22.07 -3.90
CA GLY A 300 0.46 20.84 -4.60
C GLY A 300 1.95 20.55 -4.49
N THR A 301 2.80 21.58 -4.46
CA THR A 301 4.24 21.42 -4.27
C THR A 301 4.59 21.03 -2.83
N TYR A 302 3.90 21.56 -1.81
CA TYR A 302 4.13 21.13 -0.42
C TYR A 302 3.76 19.66 -0.21
N VAL A 303 2.57 19.27 -0.70
CA VAL A 303 2.04 17.91 -0.61
C VAL A 303 2.91 16.95 -1.41
N GLY A 304 3.35 17.35 -2.60
CA GLY A 304 4.20 16.52 -3.44
C GLY A 304 5.63 16.38 -2.93
N ILE A 305 6.26 17.46 -2.41
CA ILE A 305 7.56 17.37 -1.70
C ILE A 305 7.45 16.36 -0.57
N SER A 306 6.40 16.46 0.24
CA SER A 306 6.13 15.54 1.36
C SER A 306 6.05 14.07 0.94
N SER A 307 5.81 13.76 -0.34
CA SER A 307 5.67 12.40 -0.86
C SER A 307 6.67 12.01 -1.96
N SER A 308 7.73 12.79 -2.21
CA SER A 308 8.78 12.50 -3.21
C SER A 308 9.69 11.34 -2.81
N PHE A 309 9.13 10.15 -2.61
CA PHE A 309 9.82 8.96 -2.10
C PHE A 309 10.98 8.50 -3.01
N ILE A 310 10.81 8.58 -4.34
CA ILE A 310 11.84 8.18 -5.31
C ILE A 310 13.13 8.99 -5.12
N ALA A 311 13.01 10.28 -4.75
CA ALA A 311 14.16 11.14 -4.46
C ALA A 311 14.98 10.65 -3.25
N GLN A 312 14.37 9.95 -2.29
CA GLN A 312 15.10 9.36 -1.16
C GLN A 312 15.99 8.18 -1.59
N GLY A 313 15.53 7.38 -2.56
CA GLY A 313 16.22 6.17 -3.00
C GLY A 313 17.31 6.39 -4.06
N VAL A 314 17.16 7.38 -4.95
CA VAL A 314 17.97 7.48 -6.17
C VAL A 314 19.16 8.47 -6.06
N ARG A 315 19.14 9.41 -5.10
CA ARG A 315 20.25 10.37 -4.83
C ARG A 315 20.91 10.94 -6.10
N PRO A 316 20.14 11.58 -7.01
CA PRO A 316 20.64 11.92 -8.33
C PRO A 316 21.81 12.93 -8.28
N GLU A 317 22.90 12.66 -9.00
CA GLU A 317 24.09 13.54 -9.03
C GLU A 317 23.96 14.70 -10.04
N ARG A 318 22.91 14.71 -10.88
CA ARG A 318 22.73 15.71 -11.96
C ARG A 318 21.33 16.32 -11.93
N ASN A 319 21.20 17.58 -12.35
CA ASN A 319 19.93 18.34 -12.38
C ASN A 319 18.78 17.61 -13.09
N ALA A 320 19.06 16.94 -14.21
CA ALA A 320 18.06 16.13 -14.93
C ALA A 320 17.55 14.94 -14.09
N GLY A 321 18.41 14.33 -13.25
CA GLY A 321 18.03 13.25 -12.35
C GLY A 321 17.09 13.70 -11.23
N TYR A 322 17.24 14.92 -10.70
CA TYR A 322 16.33 15.45 -9.68
C TYR A 322 14.89 15.56 -10.20
N ALA A 323 14.72 16.08 -11.42
CA ALA A 323 13.42 16.18 -12.08
C ALA A 323 12.77 14.81 -12.36
N LEU A 324 13.58 13.78 -12.66
CA LEU A 324 13.14 12.39 -12.87
C LEU A 324 12.72 11.69 -11.56
N THR A 325 13.29 12.10 -10.42
CA THR A 325 13.02 11.49 -9.10
C THR A 325 11.88 12.15 -8.32
N GLY A 326 11.28 13.22 -8.87
CA GLY A 326 10.26 14.02 -8.18
C GLY A 326 10.83 14.96 -7.11
N ALA A 327 12.14 15.17 -7.07
CA ALA A 327 12.77 16.13 -6.17
C ALA A 327 12.56 17.56 -6.69
N GLU A 328 11.82 18.36 -5.93
CA GLU A 328 11.65 19.78 -6.24
C GLU A 328 12.93 20.55 -5.98
N ARG A 329 13.22 21.52 -6.84
CA ARG A 329 14.38 22.41 -6.68
C ARG A 329 13.91 23.83 -6.49
N LEU A 330 14.08 24.35 -5.28
CA LEU A 330 13.63 25.70 -4.91
C LEU A 330 14.81 26.52 -4.43
N GLN A 331 14.74 27.84 -4.66
CA GLN A 331 15.62 28.79 -3.99
C GLN A 331 15.34 28.71 -2.48
N TYR A 332 16.39 28.42 -1.73
CA TYR A 332 16.37 28.37 -0.28
C TYR A 332 17.45 29.28 0.25
N TRP A 333 17.15 30.00 1.31
CA TRP A 333 18.12 30.75 2.09
C TRP A 333 17.80 30.60 3.57
N ASN A 334 18.85 30.55 4.38
CA ASN A 334 18.71 30.34 5.81
C ASN A 334 18.58 31.66 6.58
N GLN A 335 17.86 31.63 7.68
CA GLN A 335 17.56 32.82 8.48
C GLN A 335 18.67 33.15 9.48
N TYR A 336 19.76 32.38 9.48
CA TYR A 336 20.94 32.60 10.33
C TYR A 336 21.91 33.61 9.71
N ASP A 337 22.36 33.38 8.49
CA ASP A 337 23.34 34.22 7.79
C ASP A 337 22.84 34.86 6.50
N TYR A 338 21.58 34.58 6.11
CA TYR A 338 20.95 35.09 4.89
C TYR A 338 21.72 34.71 3.62
N ARG A 339 22.39 33.54 3.62
CA ARG A 339 22.94 32.92 2.41
C ARG A 339 21.99 31.85 1.91
N GLY A 340 22.02 31.63 0.60
CA GLY A 340 21.11 30.71 -0.05
C GLY A 340 21.65 30.14 -1.34
N ALA A 341 20.97 29.10 -1.81
CA ALA A 341 21.22 28.40 -3.05
C ALA A 341 19.94 27.70 -3.52
N THR A 342 19.95 27.20 -4.75
CA THR A 342 18.91 26.27 -5.21
C THR A 342 19.15 24.90 -4.59
N LEU A 343 18.31 24.51 -3.63
CA LEU A 343 18.38 23.22 -2.95
C LEU A 343 17.32 22.24 -3.46
N SER A 344 17.60 20.95 -3.26
CA SER A 344 16.67 19.87 -3.58
C SER A 344 15.84 19.50 -2.35
N PHE A 345 14.57 19.23 -2.58
CA PHE A 345 13.60 18.83 -1.57
C PHE A 345 13.10 17.41 -1.86
N ALA A 346 12.85 16.64 -0.80
CA ALA A 346 12.43 15.24 -0.87
C ALA A 346 11.34 14.92 0.17
N ASP A 347 10.86 13.67 0.15
CA ASP A 347 9.83 13.16 1.07
C ASP A 347 10.25 13.37 2.54
N GLY A 348 9.30 13.76 3.39
CA GLY A 348 9.56 14.04 4.81
C GLY A 348 9.94 12.80 5.62
N ALA A 349 9.78 11.59 5.07
CA ALA A 349 10.20 10.34 5.72
C ALA A 349 11.71 10.28 5.99
N GLY A 350 12.52 11.06 5.26
CA GLY A 350 13.96 11.19 5.53
C GLY A 350 14.25 11.97 6.81
N ALA A 351 13.31 12.82 7.26
CA ALA A 351 13.42 13.57 8.51
C ALA A 351 12.58 12.94 9.63
N ASP A 352 11.30 12.64 9.39
CA ASP A 352 10.36 12.02 10.34
C ASP A 352 9.10 11.52 9.60
N ASN A 353 9.05 10.22 9.26
CA ASN A 353 7.92 9.65 8.52
C ASN A 353 6.59 9.67 9.29
N LEU A 354 6.63 9.81 10.62
CA LEU A 354 5.46 9.81 11.48
C LEU A 354 4.90 11.22 11.69
N ALA A 355 5.68 12.26 11.33
CA ALA A 355 5.33 13.67 11.50
C ALA A 355 5.03 14.04 12.97
N VAL A 356 5.75 13.44 13.92
CA VAL A 356 5.63 13.67 15.37
C VAL A 356 6.45 14.89 15.80
N THR A 357 7.65 15.07 15.23
CA THR A 357 8.60 16.12 15.60
C THR A 357 8.01 17.53 15.52
N PRO A 358 7.19 17.94 14.51
CA PRO A 358 6.59 19.28 14.49
C PRO A 358 5.62 19.53 15.66
N LEU A 359 4.95 18.49 16.14
CA LEU A 359 4.03 18.56 17.30
C LEU A 359 4.82 18.72 18.60
N LEU A 360 5.92 17.99 18.75
CA LEU A 360 6.82 18.12 19.91
C LEU A 360 7.44 19.52 19.99
N ARG A 361 7.89 20.09 18.87
CA ARG A 361 8.42 21.48 18.85
C ARG A 361 7.42 22.50 19.38
N ARG A 362 6.13 22.28 19.15
CA ARG A 362 5.01 23.13 19.60
C ARG A 362 4.51 22.79 21.00
N ARG A 363 5.17 21.87 21.73
CA ARG A 363 4.78 21.38 23.06
C ARG A 363 3.34 20.89 23.11
N VAL A 364 2.91 20.16 22.08
CA VAL A 364 1.62 19.47 22.09
C VAL A 364 1.67 18.37 23.14
N SER A 365 0.82 18.47 24.17
CA SER A 365 0.88 17.60 25.35
C SER A 365 0.22 16.24 25.15
N SER A 366 -0.71 16.13 24.21
CA SER A 366 -1.38 14.88 23.86
C SER A 366 -1.34 14.67 22.35
N ILE A 367 -0.75 13.56 21.90
CA ILE A 367 -0.59 13.25 20.48
C ILE A 367 -1.22 11.90 20.17
N LEU A 368 -2.08 11.88 19.14
CA LEU A 368 -2.52 10.65 18.48
C LEU A 368 -1.61 10.40 17.28
N VAL A 369 -0.83 9.32 17.31
CA VAL A 369 0.07 8.95 16.22
C VAL A 369 -0.55 7.82 15.44
N PHE A 370 -0.98 8.09 14.21
CA PHE A 370 -1.51 7.06 13.34
C PHE A 370 -0.43 6.54 12.40
N VAL A 371 -0.09 5.27 12.57
CA VAL A 371 1.01 4.61 11.85
C VAL A 371 0.45 3.66 10.81
N ALA A 372 0.70 3.98 9.53
CA ALA A 372 0.48 3.05 8.43
C ALA A 372 1.66 2.08 8.42
N ALA A 373 1.64 1.05 9.28
CA ALA A 373 2.76 0.13 9.43
C ALA A 373 2.78 -0.92 8.32
N LEU A 374 3.98 -1.19 7.78
CA LEU A 374 4.17 -2.24 6.76
C LEU A 374 4.18 -3.63 7.39
N ASN A 375 4.47 -3.68 8.69
CA ASN A 375 4.72 -4.91 9.43
C ASN A 375 4.04 -4.86 10.79
N SER A 376 3.38 -5.95 11.14
CA SER A 376 2.88 -6.23 12.48
C SER A 376 4.03 -6.45 13.47
N ALA A 377 3.76 -6.30 14.77
CA ALA A 377 4.70 -6.64 15.83
C ALA A 377 4.63 -8.15 16.17
N ASP A 378 4.84 -9.01 15.18
CA ASP A 378 4.77 -10.48 15.25
C ASP A 378 6.11 -11.17 14.95
N MET A 379 7.18 -10.38 14.83
CA MET A 379 8.58 -10.77 14.64
C MET A 379 9.42 -10.26 15.80
N SER A 380 10.70 -10.64 15.93
CA SER A 380 11.51 -10.18 17.06
C SER A 380 11.54 -8.63 17.18
N PRO A 381 11.71 -8.06 18.38
CA PRO A 381 11.78 -6.60 18.54
C PRO A 381 12.87 -5.95 17.66
N ALA A 382 13.98 -6.64 17.42
CA ALA A 382 15.04 -6.15 16.56
C ALA A 382 14.62 -6.17 15.07
N ASP A 383 13.98 -7.25 14.62
CA ASP A 383 13.49 -7.34 13.24
C ASP A 383 12.38 -6.33 12.98
N TRP A 384 11.47 -6.12 13.95
CA TRP A 384 10.44 -5.09 13.85
C TRP A 384 11.06 -3.69 13.82
N ALA A 385 12.17 -3.46 14.54
CA ALA A 385 12.87 -2.17 14.51
C ALA A 385 13.47 -1.89 13.13
N VAL A 386 13.96 -2.91 12.43
CA VAL A 386 14.41 -2.78 11.04
C VAL A 386 13.22 -2.53 10.12
N ALA A 387 12.13 -3.28 10.33
CA ALA A 387 10.97 -3.27 9.44
C ALA A 387 10.07 -2.02 9.61
N GLN A 388 10.09 -1.39 10.79
CA GLN A 388 9.45 -0.12 11.17
C GLN A 388 10.51 0.85 11.73
N TYR A 389 11.57 1.10 10.93
CA TYR A 389 12.69 1.95 11.34
C TYR A 389 12.29 3.39 11.68
N ASP A 390 11.19 3.88 11.12
CA ASP A 390 10.61 5.19 11.41
C ASP A 390 10.05 5.26 12.83
N VAL A 391 9.38 4.21 13.30
CA VAL A 391 8.93 4.08 14.69
C VAL A 391 10.15 3.92 15.60
N ALA A 392 11.04 2.98 15.30
CA ALA A 392 12.22 2.71 16.13
C ALA A 392 13.16 3.93 16.22
N GLY A 393 13.27 4.73 15.16
CA GLY A 393 14.09 5.92 15.09
C GLY A 393 13.68 7.01 16.09
N LEU A 394 12.38 7.18 16.38
CA LEU A 394 11.93 8.12 17.43
C LEU A 394 12.48 7.76 18.82
N PHE A 395 12.84 6.50 19.04
CA PHE A 395 13.42 5.98 20.28
C PHE A 395 14.93 5.73 20.18
N GLY A 396 15.56 6.03 19.03
CA GLY A 396 16.96 5.70 18.77
C GLY A 396 17.24 4.20 18.78
N ALA A 397 16.24 3.38 18.45
CA ALA A 397 16.27 1.92 18.58
C ALA A 397 16.55 1.18 17.26
N VAL A 398 16.87 1.88 16.16
CA VAL A 398 17.21 1.21 14.89
C VAL A 398 18.52 0.42 15.05
N PRO A 399 18.57 -0.88 14.72
CA PRO A 399 19.79 -1.68 14.85
C PRO A 399 20.92 -1.20 13.94
N ALA A 400 22.17 -1.37 14.40
CA ALA A 400 23.36 -0.94 13.66
C ALA A 400 23.55 -1.63 12.29
N ASN A 401 22.99 -2.83 12.12
CA ASN A 401 23.02 -3.60 10.87
C ASN A 401 21.77 -3.37 10.00
N ALA A 402 20.86 -2.46 10.38
CA ALA A 402 19.63 -2.23 9.65
C ALA A 402 19.90 -1.63 8.25
N THR A 403 19.22 -2.17 7.24
CA THR A 403 19.19 -1.64 5.87
C THR A 403 17.75 -1.57 5.40
N SER A 404 17.34 -0.43 4.82
CA SER A 404 15.93 -0.25 4.44
C SER A 404 15.62 -0.69 3.01
N TYR A 405 16.62 -0.76 2.11
CA TYR A 405 16.44 -1.13 0.70
C TYR A 405 17.57 -2.03 0.20
N GLU A 406 17.21 -3.05 -0.58
CA GLU A 406 18.15 -3.89 -1.31
C GLU A 406 18.84 -3.04 -2.40
N GLY A 407 20.17 -2.96 -2.39
CA GLY A 407 20.96 -2.18 -3.35
C GLY A 407 21.53 -0.85 -2.82
N LEU A 408 21.00 -0.29 -1.74
CA LEU A 408 21.66 0.81 -1.03
C LEU A 408 22.66 0.21 -0.04
N LYS A 409 23.95 0.20 -0.44
CA LYS A 409 25.03 -0.14 0.49
C LYS A 409 25.02 0.90 1.62
N ASN A 410 24.76 0.45 2.85
CA ASN A 410 24.88 1.16 4.14
C ASN A 410 23.64 1.96 4.61
N GLY A 411 22.75 1.30 5.36
CA GLY A 411 21.83 1.96 6.31
C GLY A 411 20.38 2.19 5.88
N ILE A 412 19.66 3.02 6.64
CA ILE A 412 18.26 3.38 6.43
C ILE A 412 18.18 4.53 5.43
N THR A 413 17.58 4.31 4.26
CA THR A 413 17.54 5.27 3.13
C THR A 413 18.95 5.73 2.72
N GLY A 414 19.95 4.86 2.95
CA GLY A 414 21.38 5.11 2.78
C GLY A 414 22.01 6.04 3.84
N VAL A 415 21.32 6.28 4.96
CA VAL A 415 21.84 6.97 6.15
C VAL A 415 22.26 5.89 7.15
N ARG A 416 23.47 5.99 7.70
CA ARG A 416 23.93 4.99 8.68
C ARG A 416 22.97 4.95 9.89
N PRO A 417 22.65 3.76 10.45
CA PRO A 417 21.67 3.68 11.53
C PRO A 417 22.00 4.51 12.77
N ASP A 418 23.30 4.68 13.11
CA ASP A 418 23.75 5.55 14.21
C ASP A 418 23.44 7.03 13.94
N VAL A 419 23.66 7.48 12.70
CA VAL A 419 23.32 8.84 12.27
C VAL A 419 21.80 9.03 12.24
N PHE A 420 21.06 8.04 11.73
CA PHE A 420 19.61 8.07 11.67
C PHE A 420 18.98 8.14 13.07
N ASN A 421 19.41 7.26 13.99
CA ASN A 421 18.98 7.30 15.38
C ASN A 421 19.28 8.64 16.03
N LYS A 422 20.52 9.16 15.87
CA LYS A 422 20.91 10.47 16.41
C LYS A 422 20.07 11.62 15.83
N ALA A 423 19.72 11.55 14.55
CA ALA A 423 18.93 12.57 13.88
C ALA A 423 17.45 12.54 14.28
N LEU A 424 16.88 11.40 14.69
CA LEU A 424 15.44 11.26 14.91
C LEU A 424 15.02 10.99 16.37
N GLN A 425 15.92 10.51 17.23
CA GLN A 425 15.57 10.16 18.60
C GLN A 425 15.02 11.35 19.39
N VAL A 426 13.79 11.22 19.87
CA VAL A 426 13.09 12.22 20.70
C VAL A 426 12.44 11.59 21.94
N PHE A 427 12.47 10.26 22.06
CA PHE A 427 12.00 9.50 23.21
C PHE A 427 13.10 8.56 23.74
N PRO A 428 13.03 8.17 25.03
CA PRO A 428 13.98 7.23 25.65
C PRO A 428 13.92 5.86 24.98
N THR A 429 15.08 5.24 24.76
CA THR A 429 15.20 3.97 24.03
C THR A 429 14.37 2.84 24.65
N GLU A 430 14.24 2.80 25.97
CA GLU A 430 13.40 1.84 26.69
C GLU A 430 11.90 1.94 26.32
N GLY A 431 11.44 3.11 25.86
CA GLY A 431 10.06 3.31 25.40
C GLY A 431 9.73 2.48 24.16
N TYR A 432 10.72 2.13 23.34
CA TYR A 432 10.54 1.26 22.18
C TYR A 432 10.09 -0.14 22.57
N ALA A 433 10.75 -0.75 23.57
CA ALA A 433 10.40 -2.08 24.06
C ALA A 433 8.97 -2.09 24.62
N GLN A 434 8.58 -1.06 25.37
CA GLN A 434 7.23 -0.91 25.91
C GLN A 434 6.16 -0.82 24.81
N LEU A 435 6.44 -0.02 23.77
CA LEU A 435 5.58 0.11 22.60
C LEU A 435 5.46 -1.24 21.87
N TYR A 436 6.59 -1.85 21.50
CA TYR A 436 6.62 -3.13 20.79
C TYR A 436 5.86 -4.20 21.57
N ASP A 437 6.13 -4.37 22.86
CA ASP A 437 5.48 -5.39 23.69
C ASP A 437 3.97 -5.19 23.78
N ALA A 438 3.51 -3.94 23.84
CA ALA A 438 2.07 -3.64 23.85
C ALA A 438 1.40 -4.01 22.52
N LEU A 439 2.01 -3.62 21.39
CA LEU A 439 1.49 -3.92 20.06
C LEU A 439 1.51 -5.42 19.79
N ALA A 440 2.59 -6.12 20.16
CA ALA A 440 2.74 -7.56 20.01
C ALA A 440 1.69 -8.33 20.82
N ARG A 441 1.46 -7.94 22.08
CA ARG A 441 0.42 -8.54 22.93
C ARG A 441 -0.98 -8.39 22.33
N GLN A 442 -1.32 -7.20 21.82
CA GLN A 442 -2.63 -6.96 21.22
C GLN A 442 -2.81 -7.68 19.90
N PHE A 443 -1.78 -7.72 19.06
CA PHE A 443 -1.79 -8.48 17.82
C PHE A 443 -2.03 -9.97 18.09
N ALA A 444 -1.31 -10.55 19.06
CA ALA A 444 -1.50 -11.94 19.48
C ALA A 444 -2.91 -12.21 20.04
N ALA A 445 -3.55 -11.20 20.62
CA ALA A 445 -4.93 -11.26 21.13
C ALA A 445 -6.01 -10.96 20.06
N GLY A 446 -5.62 -10.72 18.79
CA GLY A 446 -6.54 -10.33 17.72
C GLY A 446 -7.20 -8.96 17.95
N GLN A 447 -6.62 -8.11 18.80
CA GLN A 447 -7.11 -6.78 19.14
C GLN A 447 -6.46 -5.71 18.26
N PRO A 448 -7.12 -4.55 18.07
CA PRO A 448 -6.49 -3.41 17.41
C PRO A 448 -5.17 -3.03 18.10
N SER A 449 -4.09 -2.97 17.31
CA SER A 449 -2.75 -2.60 17.78
C SER A 449 -2.70 -1.11 18.13
N THR A 450 -2.85 -0.82 19.41
CA THR A 450 -2.89 0.52 20.02
C THR A 450 -2.02 0.57 21.28
N HIS A 451 -1.25 1.64 21.44
CA HIS A 451 -0.44 1.84 22.63
C HIS A 451 -0.63 3.25 23.16
N ARG A 452 -0.95 3.38 24.44
CA ARG A 452 -1.02 4.67 25.14
C ARG A 452 0.05 4.70 26.21
N ALA A 453 0.95 5.67 26.12
CA ALA A 453 2.01 5.88 27.10
C ALA A 453 2.35 7.36 27.24
N ALA A 454 3.03 7.68 28.34
CA ALA A 454 3.64 8.97 28.53
C ALA A 454 5.15 8.82 28.36
N TYR A 455 5.76 9.65 27.51
CA TYR A 455 7.19 9.65 27.27
C TYR A 455 7.79 10.98 27.68
N THR A 456 8.95 10.94 28.34
CA THR A 456 9.79 12.13 28.47
C THR A 456 10.34 12.49 27.10
N VAL A 457 10.15 13.72 26.66
CA VAL A 457 10.74 14.22 25.42
C VAL A 457 12.22 14.51 25.67
N LEU A 458 13.07 13.99 24.79
CA LEU A 458 14.51 14.23 24.79
C LEU A 458 14.86 15.45 23.94
N ASP A 459 15.95 16.13 24.29
CA ASP A 459 16.53 17.16 23.42
C ASP A 459 17.05 16.52 22.14
N ASN A 460 16.66 17.07 20.99
CA ASN A 460 17.19 16.71 19.69
C ASN A 460 17.43 17.96 18.83
N PRO A 461 18.67 18.47 18.80
CA PRO A 461 19.04 19.64 18.01
C PRO A 461 18.84 19.49 16.50
N ALA A 462 19.01 18.27 15.97
CA ALA A 462 18.83 17.98 14.53
C ALA A 462 17.36 18.13 14.10
N GLN A 463 16.44 18.07 15.05
CA GLN A 463 15.02 18.29 14.85
C GLN A 463 14.52 19.57 15.54
N ALA A 464 15.38 20.42 16.13
CA ALA A 464 14.96 21.54 16.97
C ALA A 464 13.91 21.18 18.05
N VAL A 465 13.96 19.95 18.57
CA VAL A 465 13.08 19.51 19.67
C VAL A 465 13.78 19.78 20.99
N HIS A 466 13.09 20.49 21.89
CA HIS A 466 13.53 20.72 23.26
C HIS A 466 12.85 19.75 24.21
N GLY A 467 13.64 19.02 24.97
CA GLY A 467 13.23 17.99 25.92
C GLY A 467 12.93 18.51 27.31
N GLY A 468 12.88 17.58 28.27
CA GLY A 468 12.67 17.87 29.70
C GLY A 468 11.21 18.05 30.10
N TRP A 469 10.26 17.61 29.26
CA TRP A 469 8.83 17.61 29.54
C TRP A 469 8.21 16.27 29.09
N THR A 470 7.01 15.99 29.57
CA THR A 470 6.32 14.73 29.26
C THR A 470 5.20 14.96 28.26
N VAL A 471 5.17 14.13 27.22
CA VAL A 471 4.07 14.07 26.26
C VAL A 471 3.29 12.78 26.48
N GLU A 472 1.97 12.87 26.42
CA GLU A 472 1.12 11.71 26.29
C GLU A 472 1.00 11.32 24.82
N ASN A 473 1.46 10.13 24.48
CA ASN A 473 1.45 9.59 23.13
C ASN A 473 0.54 8.36 23.07
N SER A 474 -0.44 8.41 22.17
CA SER A 474 -1.31 7.27 21.83
C SER A 474 -1.07 6.88 20.37
N SER A 475 -0.30 5.80 20.18
CA SER A 475 -0.01 5.22 18.87
C SER A 475 -1.10 4.25 18.45
N VAL A 476 -1.61 4.38 17.23
CA VAL A 476 -2.58 3.49 16.61
C VAL A 476 -1.99 2.97 15.30
N THR A 477 -1.82 1.66 15.20
CA THR A 477 -1.17 1.02 14.05
C THR A 477 -2.20 0.29 13.20
N ALA A 478 -2.30 0.64 11.91
CA ALA A 478 -3.05 -0.16 10.94
C ALA A 478 -2.14 -1.25 10.38
N LEU A 479 -2.53 -2.52 10.55
CA LEU A 479 -1.75 -3.69 10.15
C LEU A 479 -1.66 -3.78 8.62
N GLY A 480 -0.44 -3.80 8.08
CA GLY A 480 -0.15 -4.35 6.77
C GLY A 480 0.09 -5.86 6.89
N THR A 481 -0.70 -6.68 6.22
CA THR A 481 -0.45 -8.12 6.07
C THR A 481 0.82 -8.32 5.22
N ARG A 482 1.84 -9.02 5.74
CA ARG A 482 3.08 -9.36 4.98
C ARG A 482 3.26 -10.86 4.75
N GLY A 483 3.83 -11.17 3.59
CA GLY A 483 4.64 -12.38 3.32
C GLY A 483 5.89 -11.98 2.53
N ASN A 484 7.08 -12.40 2.99
CA ASN A 484 8.42 -11.90 2.64
C ASN A 484 9.06 -12.54 1.37
N VAL A 485 8.28 -13.07 0.43
CA VAL A 485 8.81 -13.67 -0.81
C VAL A 485 9.14 -12.62 -1.87
N SER A 486 8.46 -11.47 -1.84
CA SER A 486 8.59 -10.45 -2.88
C SER A 486 9.95 -9.74 -2.91
N SER A 487 10.66 -9.59 -1.78
CA SER A 487 11.94 -8.87 -1.76
C SER A 487 13.06 -9.63 -2.47
N ARG A 488 13.21 -10.94 -2.19
CA ARG A 488 14.22 -11.78 -2.84
C ARG A 488 14.04 -11.87 -4.35
N VAL A 489 12.78 -11.91 -4.81
CA VAL A 489 12.45 -11.91 -6.24
C VAL A 489 12.78 -10.56 -6.90
N ALA A 490 12.50 -9.45 -6.21
CA ALA A 490 12.74 -8.11 -6.73
C ALA A 490 14.23 -7.83 -6.98
N ALA A 491 15.11 -8.37 -6.13
CA ALA A 491 16.56 -8.25 -6.31
C ALA A 491 17.13 -9.17 -7.39
N ALA A 492 16.58 -10.38 -7.56
CA ALA A 492 17.03 -11.30 -8.60
C ALA A 492 16.60 -10.87 -10.01
N TYR A 493 15.46 -10.18 -10.14
CA TYR A 493 14.88 -9.78 -11.44
C TYR A 493 14.43 -8.31 -11.44
N PRO A 494 15.36 -7.34 -11.46
CA PRO A 494 15.03 -5.92 -11.46
C PRO A 494 14.19 -5.55 -12.70
N GLY A 495 13.01 -4.97 -12.47
CA GLY A 495 12.08 -4.56 -13.52
C GLY A 495 10.89 -5.49 -13.78
N VAL A 496 10.82 -6.65 -13.11
CA VAL A 496 9.65 -7.53 -13.16
C VAL A 496 8.61 -7.10 -12.12
N PRO A 497 7.35 -6.78 -12.51
CA PRO A 497 6.32 -6.38 -11.56
C PRO A 497 5.94 -7.57 -10.65
N LEU A 498 5.95 -7.35 -9.34
CA LEU A 498 5.60 -8.35 -8.34
C LEU A 498 4.25 -8.06 -7.70
N TYR A 499 3.41 -9.08 -7.64
CA TYR A 499 2.08 -9.02 -7.05
C TYR A 499 2.11 -9.75 -5.71
N ALA A 500 1.82 -9.04 -4.62
CA ALA A 500 1.69 -9.63 -3.29
C ALA A 500 0.21 -9.90 -2.99
N ALA A 501 -0.11 -11.09 -2.49
CA ALA A 501 -1.44 -11.38 -1.96
C ALA A 501 -1.61 -10.70 -0.59
N MET A 502 -2.56 -9.78 -0.46
CA MET A 502 -2.71 -8.90 0.72
C MET A 502 -3.89 -9.23 1.64
N ALA A 503 -4.54 -10.40 1.49
CA ALA A 503 -5.73 -10.73 2.31
C ALA A 503 -5.82 -12.22 2.66
N SER A 504 -5.73 -13.09 1.66
CA SER A 504 -5.79 -14.55 1.79
C SER A 504 -4.69 -15.20 0.96
N PHE A 505 -4.16 -16.34 1.39
CA PHE A 505 -3.16 -17.10 0.63
C PHE A 505 -3.83 -17.75 -0.60
N PRO A 506 -3.59 -17.28 -1.83
CA PRO A 506 -4.26 -17.82 -2.99
C PRO A 506 -3.61 -19.14 -3.38
N ILE A 507 -4.45 -20.14 -3.64
CA ILE A 507 -4.08 -21.36 -4.33
C ILE A 507 -4.87 -21.35 -5.64
N ILE A 508 -4.16 -21.26 -6.76
CA ILE A 508 -4.75 -21.30 -8.09
C ILE A 508 -4.56 -22.72 -8.61
N LEU A 509 -5.62 -23.34 -9.10
CA LEU A 509 -5.56 -24.67 -9.69
C LEU A 509 -5.39 -24.57 -11.21
N GLY A 510 -4.41 -25.30 -11.72
CA GLY A 510 -4.35 -25.68 -13.13
C GLY A 510 -4.35 -27.21 -13.24
N ALA A 511 -4.26 -27.69 -14.47
CA ALA A 511 -4.02 -29.09 -14.75
C ALA A 511 -2.86 -29.24 -15.74
N ILE A 512 -2.02 -30.26 -15.55
CA ILE A 512 -1.15 -30.76 -16.61
C ILE A 512 -2.03 -31.60 -17.55
N LEU A 513 -2.04 -31.24 -18.84
CA LEU A 513 -2.80 -31.89 -19.89
C LEU A 513 -1.91 -32.90 -20.64
N LEU A 514 -2.19 -34.19 -20.46
CA LEU A 514 -1.60 -35.29 -21.21
C LEU A 514 -2.70 -36.04 -21.98
N ALA A 515 -3.03 -35.55 -23.17
CA ALA A 515 -4.16 -36.02 -23.98
C ALA A 515 -4.12 -37.53 -24.33
N GLU A 516 -2.93 -38.13 -24.33
CA GLU A 516 -2.71 -39.55 -24.66
C GLU A 516 -2.93 -40.50 -23.47
N THR A 517 -3.33 -39.98 -22.30
CA THR A 517 -3.51 -40.76 -21.07
C THR A 517 -4.98 -40.86 -20.69
N ASP A 518 -5.38 -41.97 -20.05
CA ASP A 518 -6.78 -42.19 -19.67
C ASP A 518 -7.35 -41.11 -18.73
N GLN A 519 -6.53 -40.57 -17.83
CA GLN A 519 -6.94 -39.53 -16.88
C GLN A 519 -6.95 -38.14 -17.50
N VAL A 520 -6.12 -37.92 -18.53
CA VAL A 520 -5.94 -36.67 -19.29
C VAL A 520 -5.44 -35.46 -18.50
N PHE A 521 -6.00 -35.17 -17.32
CA PHE A 521 -5.72 -34.01 -16.49
C PHE A 521 -5.13 -34.43 -15.14
N TYR A 522 -3.99 -33.83 -14.79
CA TYR A 522 -3.29 -34.06 -13.52
C TYR A 522 -3.22 -32.76 -12.72
N PRO A 523 -3.38 -32.80 -11.38
CA PRO A 523 -3.49 -31.59 -10.58
C PRO A 523 -2.21 -30.77 -10.65
N PHE A 524 -2.35 -29.45 -10.78
CA PHE A 524 -1.24 -28.53 -10.67
C PHE A 524 -1.65 -27.35 -9.79
N GLU A 525 -0.84 -27.03 -8.79
CA GLU A 525 -1.10 -25.87 -7.93
C GLU A 525 -0.14 -24.74 -8.28
N PHE A 526 -0.65 -23.51 -8.30
CA PHE A 526 0.15 -22.30 -8.26
C PHE A 526 -0.16 -21.53 -6.97
N THR A 527 0.87 -21.19 -6.23
CA THR A 527 0.78 -20.34 -5.04
C THR A 527 1.86 -19.27 -5.09
N PRO A 528 1.77 -18.20 -4.27
CA PRO A 528 2.84 -17.22 -4.18
C PRO A 528 4.19 -17.79 -3.68
N LEU A 529 4.20 -19.00 -3.10
CA LEU A 529 5.40 -19.62 -2.53
C LEU A 529 5.97 -20.73 -3.40
N TYR A 530 5.11 -21.42 -4.14
CA TYR A 530 5.48 -22.61 -4.90
C TYR A 530 4.45 -22.97 -5.96
N ALA A 531 4.88 -23.69 -6.98
CA ALA A 531 4.06 -24.28 -8.03
C ALA A 531 4.51 -25.71 -8.34
N GLY A 532 3.59 -26.61 -8.68
CA GLY A 532 3.93 -28.02 -8.94
C GLY A 532 2.73 -28.97 -8.92
N ASP A 533 3.03 -30.25 -9.22
CA ASP A 533 2.07 -31.36 -9.09
C ASP A 533 2.26 -32.04 -7.73
N PRO A 534 1.27 -32.00 -6.84
CA PRO A 534 1.33 -32.63 -5.53
C PRO A 534 1.27 -34.16 -5.58
N ALA A 535 0.74 -34.77 -6.65
CA ALA A 535 0.50 -36.20 -6.76
C ALA A 535 1.63 -36.91 -7.51
N LEU A 536 2.13 -38.00 -6.93
CA LEU A 536 3.09 -38.86 -7.62
C LEU A 536 2.37 -39.72 -8.66
N ASN A 537 2.77 -39.60 -9.92
CA ASN A 537 2.36 -40.47 -11.01
C ASN A 537 3.56 -40.93 -11.85
N THR A 538 3.95 -42.20 -11.68
CA THR A 538 5.05 -42.82 -12.43
C THR A 538 4.60 -43.56 -13.69
N ALA A 539 3.31 -43.53 -14.03
CA ALA A 539 2.76 -44.22 -15.20
C ALA A 539 2.82 -43.36 -16.49
N VAL A 540 3.31 -42.13 -16.39
CA VAL A 540 3.44 -41.17 -17.50
C VAL A 540 4.92 -40.77 -17.65
N ASP A 541 5.31 -40.29 -18.83
CA ASP A 541 6.69 -39.87 -19.14
C ASP A 541 6.72 -38.40 -19.63
N PRO A 542 7.42 -37.48 -18.93
CA PRO A 542 8.08 -37.69 -17.64
C PRO A 542 7.06 -38.00 -16.54
N ALA A 543 7.48 -38.73 -15.50
CA ALA A 543 6.66 -38.93 -14.32
C ALA A 543 6.22 -37.57 -13.76
N LEU A 544 5.04 -37.48 -13.15
CA LEU A 544 4.58 -36.26 -12.47
C LEU A 544 4.70 -36.41 -10.96
N GLY A 545 5.04 -35.31 -10.27
CA GLY A 545 5.09 -35.17 -8.82
C GLY A 545 5.90 -36.25 -8.06
N PRO A 546 5.81 -36.28 -6.71
CA PRO A 546 5.19 -35.26 -5.88
C PRO A 546 6.22 -34.16 -5.62
N GLY A 547 5.86 -32.91 -5.87
CA GLY A 547 6.73 -31.83 -5.48
C GLY A 547 6.32 -30.48 -6.01
N PHE A 548 6.97 -29.47 -5.44
CA PHE A 548 6.80 -28.10 -5.85
C PHE A 548 8.15 -27.42 -6.00
N VAL A 549 8.20 -26.42 -6.87
CA VAL A 549 9.31 -25.50 -7.02
C VAL A 549 8.81 -24.09 -6.72
N GLU A 550 9.67 -23.18 -6.25
CA GLU A 550 9.30 -21.77 -6.16
C GLU A 550 8.84 -21.25 -7.53
N PRO A 551 7.93 -20.24 -7.61
CA PRO A 551 7.43 -19.74 -8.89
C PRO A 551 8.53 -19.29 -9.87
N LEU A 552 9.71 -18.91 -9.36
CA LEU A 552 10.89 -18.56 -10.15
C LEU A 552 11.60 -19.74 -10.82
N GLY A 553 11.47 -20.93 -10.26
CA GLY A 553 12.00 -22.16 -10.85
C GLY A 553 10.99 -22.87 -11.75
N LEU A 554 9.75 -22.40 -11.81
CA LEU A 554 8.79 -22.89 -12.81
C LEU A 554 9.25 -22.49 -14.22
N ASN A 555 8.99 -23.34 -15.20
CA ASN A 555 9.43 -23.13 -16.58
C ASN A 555 10.96 -23.13 -16.75
N SER A 556 11.67 -23.81 -15.83
CA SER A 556 13.10 -24.11 -15.96
C SER A 556 13.32 -25.51 -16.54
N PRO A 557 14.49 -25.78 -17.16
CA PRO A 557 14.89 -27.15 -17.46
C PRO A 557 15.12 -27.92 -16.16
N ALA A 558 15.11 -29.26 -16.26
CA ALA A 558 15.40 -30.13 -15.13
C ALA A 558 16.84 -29.90 -14.63
N PRO A 559 17.07 -29.72 -13.32
CA PRO A 559 18.41 -29.59 -12.77
C PRO A 559 19.12 -30.95 -12.68
N GLU A 560 20.44 -30.95 -12.53
CA GLU A 560 21.18 -32.17 -12.21
C GLU A 560 20.70 -32.76 -10.88
N ARG A 561 20.47 -34.08 -10.87
CA ARG A 561 20.02 -34.79 -9.67
C ARG A 561 21.12 -34.70 -8.58
N PRO A 562 20.80 -34.22 -7.37
CA PRO A 562 21.74 -34.21 -6.26
C PRO A 562 22.25 -35.62 -5.93
N PRO A 563 23.46 -35.78 -5.36
CA PRO A 563 24.02 -37.08 -5.01
C PRO A 563 23.08 -37.88 -4.10
N PRO A 564 22.96 -39.21 -4.28
CA PRO A 564 22.13 -40.04 -3.41
C PRO A 564 22.68 -40.01 -1.97
N GLY A 565 21.86 -39.57 -1.01
CA GLY A 565 22.24 -39.50 0.41
C GLY A 565 21.53 -38.42 1.24
N ALA A 566 20.80 -37.48 0.61
CA ALA A 566 19.96 -36.54 1.34
C ALA A 566 18.78 -37.29 1.99
N PRO A 567 18.47 -37.08 3.29
CA PRO A 567 17.35 -37.74 3.94
C PRO A 567 16.02 -37.38 3.23
N PRO A 568 15.01 -38.27 3.23
CA PRO A 568 13.74 -38.07 2.52
C PRO A 568 12.93 -36.82 2.95
N ASN A 569 13.29 -36.18 4.07
CA ASN A 569 12.71 -34.91 4.56
C ASN A 569 13.68 -33.72 4.43
N ALA A 570 14.80 -33.86 3.73
CA ALA A 570 15.67 -32.73 3.44
C ALA A 570 14.95 -31.79 2.48
N THR A 571 14.63 -30.57 2.93
CA THR A 571 14.61 -29.41 2.03
C THR A 571 15.91 -29.46 1.25
N LEU A 572 15.82 -29.85 -0.01
CA LEU A 572 16.92 -29.71 -0.94
C LEU A 572 17.38 -28.26 -0.86
N GLY A 573 18.68 -28.06 -0.62
CA GLY A 573 19.26 -26.72 -0.59
C GLY A 573 18.92 -25.95 -1.88
N ALA A 574 19.04 -24.62 -1.85
CA ALA A 574 18.74 -23.77 -2.99
C ALA A 574 19.37 -24.31 -4.28
N LEU A 575 18.53 -24.64 -5.26
CA LEU A 575 18.97 -25.04 -6.60
C LEU A 575 19.12 -23.78 -7.46
N ASN A 576 20.24 -23.66 -8.17
CA ASN A 576 20.44 -22.57 -9.13
C ASN A 576 19.71 -22.93 -10.43
N LEU A 577 18.49 -22.44 -10.57
CA LEU A 577 17.65 -22.64 -11.75
C LEU A 577 17.61 -21.36 -12.60
N THR A 578 17.50 -21.53 -13.91
CA THR A 578 17.21 -20.44 -14.84
C THR A 578 15.93 -20.79 -15.59
N ALA A 579 14.83 -20.11 -15.27
CA ALA A 579 13.59 -20.24 -16.03
C ALA A 579 13.78 -19.72 -17.45
N SER A 580 13.24 -20.44 -18.44
CA SER A 580 13.26 -20.03 -19.85
C SER A 580 12.55 -18.70 -20.05
N VAL A 581 11.39 -18.55 -19.38
CA VAL A 581 10.63 -17.31 -19.23
C VAL A 581 9.96 -17.34 -17.86
N LEU A 582 10.03 -16.24 -17.12
CA LEU A 582 9.26 -16.10 -15.88
C LEU A 582 7.77 -16.14 -16.19
N VAL A 583 7.04 -17.07 -15.55
CA VAL A 583 5.61 -17.23 -15.79
C VAL A 583 4.85 -16.18 -14.98
N PRO A 584 4.18 -15.20 -15.62
CA PRO A 584 3.49 -14.15 -14.90
C PRO A 584 2.18 -14.66 -14.27
N LEU A 585 1.69 -13.97 -13.24
CA LEU A 585 0.39 -14.29 -12.61
C LEU A 585 -0.75 -14.36 -13.62
N GLY A 586 -0.73 -13.49 -14.64
CA GLY A 586 -1.72 -13.53 -15.72
C GLY A 586 -1.75 -14.87 -16.45
N THR A 587 -0.60 -15.53 -16.62
CA THR A 587 -0.52 -16.88 -17.19
C THR A 587 -1.05 -17.94 -16.23
N TYR A 588 -0.80 -17.84 -14.92
CA TYR A 588 -1.39 -18.78 -13.94
C TYR A 588 -2.92 -18.70 -13.93
N VAL A 589 -3.46 -17.48 -13.89
CA VAL A 589 -4.91 -17.25 -13.96
C VAL A 589 -5.47 -17.67 -15.31
N GLY A 590 -4.72 -17.41 -16.39
CA GLY A 590 -5.02 -17.87 -17.74
C GLY A 590 -5.17 -19.38 -17.80
N ILE A 591 -4.14 -20.13 -17.38
CA ILE A 591 -4.15 -21.60 -17.28
C ILE A 591 -5.38 -22.08 -16.49
N SER A 592 -5.63 -21.51 -15.31
CA SER A 592 -6.79 -21.84 -14.46
C SER A 592 -8.16 -21.53 -15.09
N SER A 593 -8.19 -20.80 -16.22
CA SER A 593 -9.42 -20.35 -16.90
C SER A 593 -9.49 -20.82 -18.36
N SER A 594 -8.57 -21.70 -18.79
CA SER A 594 -8.46 -22.17 -20.18
C SER A 594 -9.48 -23.26 -20.51
N PHE A 595 -10.77 -23.02 -20.24
CA PHE A 595 -11.83 -24.04 -20.37
C PHE A 595 -11.90 -24.65 -21.79
N ILE A 596 -11.53 -23.89 -22.83
CA ILE A 596 -11.49 -24.35 -24.22
C ILE A 596 -10.53 -25.54 -24.38
N ALA A 597 -9.42 -25.56 -23.63
CA ALA A 597 -8.46 -26.66 -23.62
C ALA A 597 -9.05 -27.99 -23.08
N GLN A 598 -10.20 -27.94 -22.39
CA GLN A 598 -10.91 -29.15 -21.99
C GLN A 598 -11.75 -29.77 -23.10
N GLY A 599 -12.27 -28.93 -24.01
CA GLY A 599 -13.11 -29.37 -25.12
C GLY A 599 -12.36 -29.52 -26.44
N VAL A 600 -11.20 -28.87 -26.60
CA VAL A 600 -10.40 -28.86 -27.82
C VAL A 600 -8.99 -29.34 -27.53
N ARG A 601 -8.60 -30.46 -28.13
CA ARG A 601 -7.23 -31.00 -28.09
C ARG A 601 -6.44 -30.36 -29.23
N ALA A 602 -5.65 -29.35 -28.90
CA ALA A 602 -4.79 -28.70 -29.88
C ALA A 602 -3.58 -29.60 -30.23
N GLU A 603 -3.32 -29.78 -31.53
CA GLU A 603 -2.17 -30.55 -32.04
C GLU A 603 -1.12 -29.67 -32.75
N SER A 604 -1.36 -28.35 -32.80
CA SER A 604 -0.47 -27.38 -33.45
C SER A 604 -0.28 -26.14 -32.59
N ASP A 605 0.82 -25.42 -32.79
CA ASP A 605 1.11 -24.16 -32.06
C ASP A 605 -0.01 -23.13 -32.21
N ALA A 606 -0.63 -23.03 -33.39
CA ALA A 606 -1.79 -22.18 -33.61
C ALA A 606 -3.02 -22.66 -32.81
N GLY A 607 -3.21 -23.98 -32.72
CA GLY A 607 -4.25 -24.58 -31.88
C GLY A 607 -4.05 -24.28 -30.41
N TYR A 608 -2.81 -24.44 -29.89
CA TYR A 608 -2.49 -24.18 -28.49
C TYR A 608 -2.73 -22.71 -28.11
N ALA A 609 -2.36 -21.77 -28.99
CA ALA A 609 -2.63 -20.35 -28.79
C ALA A 609 -4.13 -20.03 -28.80
N LEU A 610 -4.92 -20.70 -29.66
CA LEU A 610 -6.37 -20.51 -29.74
C LEU A 610 -7.14 -21.15 -28.58
N SER A 611 -6.66 -22.27 -28.03
CA SER A 611 -7.28 -22.96 -26.90
C SER A 611 -6.87 -22.40 -25.53
N GLY A 612 -5.90 -21.48 -25.49
CA GLY A 612 -5.32 -20.97 -24.25
C GLY A 612 -4.48 -22.02 -23.52
N THR A 613 -3.99 -23.04 -24.23
CA THR A 613 -3.16 -24.10 -23.66
C THR A 613 -1.71 -23.64 -23.62
N GLU A 614 -1.27 -23.24 -22.43
CA GLU A 614 0.11 -22.79 -22.22
C GLU A 614 1.07 -23.98 -22.22
N ARG A 615 2.25 -23.82 -22.81
CA ARG A 615 3.29 -24.85 -22.82
C ARG A 615 4.49 -24.39 -22.01
N LEU A 616 4.73 -25.05 -20.88
CA LEU A 616 5.80 -24.69 -19.95
C LEU A 616 6.74 -25.87 -19.75
N GLN A 617 8.01 -25.59 -19.48
CA GLN A 617 8.94 -26.60 -19.00
C GLN A 617 8.54 -27.04 -17.59
N TYR A 618 8.31 -28.33 -17.47
CA TYR A 618 8.04 -29.01 -16.21
C TYR A 618 9.13 -30.04 -15.97
N TRP A 619 9.56 -30.18 -14.72
CA TRP A 619 10.39 -31.28 -14.30
C TRP A 619 9.89 -31.82 -12.98
N ASN A 620 10.04 -33.13 -12.81
CA ASN A 620 9.58 -33.84 -11.64
C ASN A 620 10.63 -33.76 -10.52
N GLN A 621 10.20 -33.35 -9.33
CA GLN A 621 11.06 -33.24 -8.15
C GLN A 621 11.48 -34.60 -7.56
N TYR A 622 10.84 -35.70 -7.96
CA TYR A 622 11.16 -37.05 -7.54
C TYR A 622 12.37 -37.64 -8.29
N ASP A 623 12.36 -37.57 -9.63
CA ASP A 623 13.37 -38.21 -10.49
C ASP A 623 14.26 -37.23 -11.27
N TYR A 624 13.96 -35.92 -11.20
CA TYR A 624 14.69 -34.84 -11.85
C TYR A 624 14.70 -34.94 -13.38
N ARG A 625 13.64 -35.50 -13.97
CA ARG A 625 13.41 -35.50 -15.42
C ARG A 625 12.35 -34.48 -15.78
N GLY A 626 12.48 -33.88 -16.96
CA GLY A 626 11.54 -32.85 -17.40
C GLY A 626 11.29 -32.84 -18.89
N ALA A 627 10.18 -32.21 -19.26
CA ALA A 627 9.73 -32.02 -20.63
C ALA A 627 8.92 -30.72 -20.73
N THR A 628 8.66 -30.25 -21.96
CA THR A 628 7.69 -29.18 -22.19
C THR A 628 6.29 -29.78 -22.21
N LEU A 629 5.51 -29.51 -21.17
CA LEU A 629 4.15 -30.03 -21.01
C LEU A 629 3.11 -28.96 -21.29
N SER A 630 1.92 -29.42 -21.66
CA SER A 630 0.75 -28.57 -21.87
C SER A 630 -0.01 -28.38 -20.56
N PHE A 631 -0.43 -27.15 -20.28
CA PHE A 631 -1.20 -26.78 -19.11
C PHE A 631 -2.61 -26.34 -19.54
N ALA A 632 -3.60 -26.76 -18.76
CA ALA A 632 -5.02 -26.52 -19.02
C ALA A 632 -5.75 -26.10 -17.75
N ASP A 633 -7.04 -25.82 -17.93
CA ASP A 633 -7.96 -25.45 -16.86
C ASP A 633 -7.97 -26.46 -15.72
N GLY A 634 -7.83 -25.95 -14.50
CA GLY A 634 -7.83 -26.74 -13.26
C GLY A 634 -9.12 -27.53 -13.06
N ALA A 635 -10.22 -27.17 -13.73
CA ALA A 635 -11.48 -27.89 -13.66
C ALA A 635 -11.42 -29.35 -14.14
N GLY A 636 -10.41 -29.71 -14.95
CA GLY A 636 -10.17 -31.12 -15.31
C GLY A 636 -9.60 -31.94 -14.16
N ALA A 637 -9.01 -31.29 -13.16
CA ALA A 637 -8.40 -31.92 -11.99
C ALA A 637 -9.16 -31.66 -10.68
N ASP A 638 -9.79 -30.50 -10.50
CA ASP A 638 -10.74 -30.15 -9.43
C ASP A 638 -11.35 -28.75 -9.71
N ASN A 639 -12.56 -28.69 -10.26
CA ASN A 639 -13.25 -27.44 -10.59
C ASN A 639 -13.66 -26.61 -9.36
N LEU A 640 -13.70 -27.24 -8.18
CA LEU A 640 -14.22 -26.62 -6.96
C LEU A 640 -13.11 -26.15 -6.02
N ALA A 641 -11.85 -26.46 -6.34
CA ALA A 641 -10.67 -26.16 -5.54
C ALA A 641 -10.78 -26.64 -4.08
N VAL A 642 -11.42 -27.79 -3.87
CA VAL A 642 -11.59 -28.45 -2.58
C VAL A 642 -10.35 -29.28 -2.23
N THR A 643 -9.78 -30.01 -3.18
CA THR A 643 -8.65 -30.92 -2.93
C THR A 643 -7.40 -30.22 -2.39
N PRO A 644 -7.03 -28.99 -2.81
CA PRO A 644 -5.92 -28.26 -2.18
C PRO A 644 -6.14 -27.92 -0.71
N LEU A 645 -7.39 -27.65 -0.31
CA LEU A 645 -7.76 -27.35 1.07
C LEU A 645 -7.73 -28.63 1.92
N LEU A 646 -8.20 -29.75 1.37
CA LEU A 646 -8.12 -31.06 2.01
C LEU A 646 -6.67 -31.53 2.19
N ARG A 647 -5.80 -31.36 1.19
CA ARG A 647 -4.35 -31.62 1.29
C ARG A 647 -3.72 -30.89 2.49
N ARG A 648 -4.24 -29.71 2.82
CA ARG A 648 -3.78 -28.84 3.93
C ARG A 648 -4.53 -29.08 5.24
N ARG A 649 -5.41 -30.08 5.31
CA ARG A 649 -6.24 -30.42 6.48
C ARG A 649 -7.05 -29.23 7.01
N VAL A 650 -7.58 -28.40 6.12
CA VAL A 650 -8.51 -27.34 6.50
C VAL A 650 -9.78 -27.99 7.04
N SER A 651 -10.08 -27.76 8.33
CA SER A 651 -11.18 -28.43 9.04
C SER A 651 -12.57 -27.90 8.72
N SER A 652 -12.66 -26.72 8.10
CA SER A 652 -13.93 -26.10 7.72
C SER A 652 -13.78 -25.41 6.36
N ILE A 653 -14.55 -25.85 5.37
CA ILE A 653 -14.50 -25.38 3.98
C ILE A 653 -15.83 -24.76 3.60
N LEU A 654 -15.77 -23.58 2.98
CA LEU A 654 -16.91 -22.94 2.34
C LEU A 654 -16.76 -23.08 0.83
N VAL A 655 -17.65 -23.85 0.19
CA VAL A 655 -17.61 -24.08 -1.26
C VAL A 655 -18.72 -23.28 -1.93
N PHE A 656 -18.34 -22.33 -2.79
CA PHE A 656 -19.27 -21.57 -3.61
C PHE A 656 -19.35 -22.19 -5.01
N VAL A 657 -20.47 -22.82 -5.33
CA VAL A 657 -20.67 -23.52 -6.58
C VAL A 657 -21.48 -22.66 -7.54
N ALA A 658 -20.90 -22.39 -8.71
CA ALA A 658 -21.56 -21.72 -9.83
C ALA A 658 -22.41 -22.71 -10.63
N ALA A 659 -23.51 -23.18 -10.04
CA ALA A 659 -24.32 -24.24 -10.63
C ALA A 659 -25.13 -23.79 -11.85
N LEU A 660 -25.00 -24.58 -12.92
CA LEU A 660 -25.82 -24.48 -14.13
C LEU A 660 -27.29 -24.88 -13.93
N ASN A 661 -27.57 -25.81 -13.02
CA ASN A 661 -28.89 -26.44 -12.88
C ASN A 661 -29.28 -26.58 -11.42
N SER A 662 -30.57 -26.44 -11.12
CA SER A 662 -31.10 -26.64 -9.77
C SER A 662 -31.23 -28.12 -9.44
N ALA A 663 -31.26 -28.45 -8.15
CA ALA A 663 -31.55 -29.80 -7.67
C ALA A 663 -33.06 -30.12 -7.75
N ASP A 664 -33.68 -29.94 -8.92
CA ASP A 664 -35.10 -30.18 -9.19
C ASP A 664 -35.35 -31.20 -10.31
N MET A 665 -34.27 -31.82 -10.78
CA MET A 665 -34.23 -32.94 -11.72
C MET A 665 -33.76 -34.21 -10.99
N PRO A 666 -33.95 -35.42 -11.54
CA PRO A 666 -33.48 -36.66 -10.94
C PRO A 666 -32.01 -36.59 -10.47
N PRO A 667 -31.62 -37.24 -9.35
CA PRO A 667 -30.26 -37.15 -8.81
C PRO A 667 -29.18 -37.51 -9.84
N ALA A 668 -29.40 -38.54 -10.66
CA ALA A 668 -28.45 -38.93 -11.71
C ALA A 668 -28.28 -37.83 -12.77
N ASP A 669 -29.36 -37.17 -13.19
CA ASP A 669 -29.31 -36.07 -14.15
C ASP A 669 -28.60 -34.84 -13.56
N TRP A 670 -28.86 -34.56 -12.27
CA TRP A 670 -28.16 -33.51 -11.54
C TRP A 670 -26.67 -33.84 -11.38
N ALA A 671 -26.31 -35.10 -11.21
CA ALA A 671 -24.93 -35.57 -11.15
C ALA A 671 -24.19 -35.32 -12.47
N VAL A 672 -24.84 -35.53 -13.61
CA VAL A 672 -24.29 -35.18 -14.92
C VAL A 672 -24.15 -33.67 -15.08
N ALA A 673 -25.17 -32.91 -14.66
CA ALA A 673 -25.20 -31.46 -14.77
C ALA A 673 -24.22 -30.72 -13.82
N GLN A 674 -23.89 -31.34 -12.69
CA GLN A 674 -22.93 -30.88 -11.66
C GLN A 674 -21.87 -31.95 -11.44
N TYR A 675 -21.24 -32.40 -12.53
CA TYR A 675 -20.27 -33.49 -12.50
C TYR A 675 -19.04 -33.18 -11.63
N ASP A 676 -18.70 -31.90 -11.47
CA ASP A 676 -17.65 -31.43 -10.58
C ASP A 676 -17.95 -31.70 -9.11
N VAL A 677 -19.18 -31.44 -8.67
CA VAL A 677 -19.65 -31.78 -7.32
C VAL A 677 -19.75 -33.29 -7.17
N ALA A 678 -20.41 -33.96 -8.12
CA ALA A 678 -20.61 -35.41 -8.07
C ALA A 678 -19.28 -36.18 -8.07
N GLY A 679 -18.28 -35.70 -8.81
CA GLY A 679 -16.94 -36.31 -8.88
C GLY A 679 -16.22 -36.35 -7.54
N LEU A 680 -16.36 -35.33 -6.67
CA LEU A 680 -15.80 -35.35 -5.32
C LEU A 680 -16.38 -36.47 -4.45
N PHE A 681 -17.57 -36.97 -4.77
CA PHE A 681 -18.23 -38.10 -4.12
C PHE A 681 -18.14 -39.41 -4.92
N GLY A 682 -17.48 -39.41 -6.09
CA GLY A 682 -17.46 -40.56 -7.00
C GLY A 682 -18.85 -40.94 -7.56
N ALA A 683 -19.74 -39.96 -7.70
CA ALA A 683 -21.15 -40.16 -8.01
C ALA A 683 -21.53 -39.85 -9.47
N VAL A 684 -20.57 -39.56 -10.35
CA VAL A 684 -20.86 -39.32 -11.78
C VAL A 684 -21.34 -40.63 -12.44
N PRO A 685 -22.49 -40.65 -13.15
CA PRO A 685 -22.98 -41.86 -13.81
C PRO A 685 -22.07 -42.35 -14.95
N ALA A 686 -22.01 -43.68 -15.15
CA ALA A 686 -21.18 -44.31 -16.19
C ALA A 686 -21.50 -43.88 -17.64
N ASN A 687 -22.72 -43.39 -17.88
CA ASN A 687 -23.17 -42.89 -19.19
C ASN A 687 -23.15 -41.35 -19.29
N ALA A 688 -22.53 -40.65 -18.33
CA ALA A 688 -22.49 -39.20 -18.31
C ALA A 688 -21.67 -38.64 -19.49
N THR A 689 -22.16 -37.55 -20.08
CA THR A 689 -21.46 -36.80 -21.12
C THR A 689 -21.57 -35.32 -20.81
N SER A 690 -20.44 -34.63 -20.62
CA SER A 690 -20.45 -33.23 -20.18
C SER A 690 -20.59 -32.21 -21.33
N TYR A 691 -20.22 -32.58 -22.56
CA TYR A 691 -20.28 -31.69 -23.73
C TYR A 691 -20.80 -32.39 -25.00
N PRO A 692 -21.65 -31.74 -25.81
CA PRO A 692 -22.04 -32.25 -27.12
C PRO A 692 -20.82 -32.44 -28.03
N GLY A 693 -20.64 -33.65 -28.59
CA GLY A 693 -19.51 -33.97 -29.47
C GLY A 693 -18.28 -34.57 -28.78
N LEU A 694 -18.26 -34.66 -27.45
CA LEU A 694 -17.29 -35.47 -26.69
C LEU A 694 -17.97 -36.75 -26.23
N GLU A 695 -18.37 -37.59 -27.19
CA GLU A 695 -19.09 -38.84 -26.90
C GLU A 695 -18.30 -39.70 -25.91
N ASN A 696 -18.98 -40.14 -24.85
CA ASN A 696 -18.49 -41.05 -23.79
C ASN A 696 -17.51 -40.43 -22.77
N GLY A 697 -17.75 -39.23 -22.24
CA GLY A 697 -16.98 -38.78 -21.09
C GLY A 697 -17.32 -37.42 -20.47
N ILE A 698 -16.81 -37.20 -19.26
CA ILE A 698 -16.72 -35.89 -18.62
C ILE A 698 -15.41 -35.26 -19.06
N THR A 699 -15.46 -34.13 -19.78
CA THR A 699 -14.26 -33.44 -20.31
C THR A 699 -13.36 -34.34 -21.19
N GLY A 700 -13.94 -35.37 -21.81
CA GLY A 700 -13.22 -36.39 -22.58
C GLY A 700 -12.59 -37.51 -21.75
N VAL A 701 -12.91 -37.62 -20.46
CA VAL A 701 -12.47 -38.68 -19.54
C VAL A 701 -13.64 -39.63 -19.26
N GLN A 702 -13.40 -40.95 -19.26
CA GLN A 702 -14.43 -41.93 -18.90
C GLN A 702 -14.93 -41.68 -17.46
N PRO A 703 -16.25 -41.71 -17.18
CA PRO A 703 -16.78 -41.38 -15.86
C PRO A 703 -16.17 -42.17 -14.70
N ASP A 704 -15.84 -43.44 -14.91
CA ASP A 704 -15.21 -44.29 -13.88
C ASP A 704 -13.80 -43.82 -13.54
N VAL A 705 -13.04 -43.40 -14.56
CA VAL A 705 -11.70 -42.82 -14.39
C VAL A 705 -11.80 -41.45 -13.71
N PHE A 706 -12.77 -40.63 -14.11
CA PHE A 706 -13.03 -39.32 -13.53
C PHE A 706 -13.40 -39.41 -12.05
N ASN A 707 -14.35 -40.29 -11.70
CA ASN A 707 -14.74 -40.57 -10.31
C ASN A 707 -13.53 -41.04 -9.48
N LYS A 708 -12.75 -42.00 -10.00
CA LYS A 708 -11.56 -42.50 -9.31
C LYS A 708 -10.50 -41.41 -9.10
N ALA A 709 -10.35 -40.50 -10.05
CA ALA A 709 -9.39 -39.40 -9.96
C ALA A 709 -9.82 -38.31 -8.97
N LEU A 710 -11.12 -38.10 -8.72
CA LEU A 710 -11.63 -36.98 -7.91
C LEU A 710 -12.19 -37.34 -6.54
N GLN A 711 -12.65 -38.57 -6.35
CA GLN A 711 -13.39 -38.92 -5.14
C GLN A 711 -12.56 -38.69 -3.87
N VAL A 712 -13.06 -37.82 -3.00
CA VAL A 712 -12.46 -37.48 -1.70
C VAL A 712 -13.49 -37.55 -0.56
N PHE A 713 -14.75 -37.76 -0.89
CA PHE A 713 -15.85 -37.97 0.06
C PHE A 713 -16.62 -39.28 -0.25
N PRO A 714 -17.25 -39.92 0.75
CA PRO A 714 -18.09 -41.10 0.56
C PRO A 714 -19.28 -40.83 -0.36
N THR A 715 -19.58 -41.77 -1.25
CA THR A 715 -20.63 -41.62 -2.28
C THR A 715 -22.01 -41.32 -1.70
N GLU A 716 -22.35 -41.84 -0.52
CA GLU A 716 -23.59 -41.54 0.19
C GLU A 716 -23.74 -40.04 0.55
N GLY A 717 -22.62 -39.31 0.67
CA GLY A 717 -22.62 -37.86 0.93
C GLY A 717 -23.23 -37.05 -0.22
N TYR A 718 -23.18 -37.58 -1.45
CA TYR A 718 -23.80 -36.95 -2.62
C TYR A 718 -25.33 -36.95 -2.51
N ALA A 719 -25.93 -38.09 -2.13
CA ALA A 719 -27.37 -38.20 -1.97
C ALA A 719 -27.87 -37.24 -0.86
N GLN A 720 -27.14 -37.15 0.26
CA GLN A 720 -27.44 -36.22 1.35
C GLN A 720 -27.40 -34.76 0.88
N LEU A 721 -26.38 -34.39 0.10
CA LEU A 721 -26.24 -33.06 -0.47
C LEU A 721 -27.40 -32.75 -1.42
N TYR A 722 -27.67 -33.63 -2.38
CA TYR A 722 -28.76 -33.48 -3.35
C TYR A 722 -30.12 -33.31 -2.64
N ASP A 723 -30.45 -34.22 -1.71
CA ASP A 723 -31.75 -34.20 -1.01
C ASP A 723 -31.95 -32.89 -0.24
N ALA A 724 -30.89 -32.41 0.43
CA ALA A 724 -30.94 -31.15 1.14
C ALA A 724 -31.15 -29.96 0.20
N LEU A 725 -30.46 -29.91 -0.94
CA LEU A 725 -30.63 -28.84 -1.93
C LEU A 725 -32.01 -28.90 -2.59
N ALA A 726 -32.50 -30.09 -2.93
CA ALA A 726 -33.82 -30.29 -3.52
C ALA A 726 -34.95 -29.82 -2.59
N GLN A 727 -34.86 -30.16 -1.29
CA GLN A 727 -35.80 -29.68 -0.27
C GLN A 727 -35.79 -28.15 -0.15
N ARG A 728 -34.61 -27.52 -0.15
CA ARG A 728 -34.50 -26.05 -0.07
C ARG A 728 -35.01 -25.37 -1.32
N PHE A 729 -34.71 -25.91 -2.49
CA PHE A 729 -35.24 -25.43 -3.76
C PHE A 729 -36.77 -25.47 -3.78
N ALA A 730 -37.36 -26.62 -3.40
CA ALA A 730 -38.81 -26.78 -3.30
C ALA A 730 -39.46 -25.82 -2.30
N ALA A 731 -38.74 -25.47 -1.22
CA ALA A 731 -39.17 -24.48 -0.23
C ALA A 731 -38.92 -23.02 -0.64
N GLY A 732 -38.35 -22.77 -1.83
CA GLY A 732 -37.98 -21.42 -2.29
C GLY A 732 -36.90 -20.75 -1.43
N GLN A 733 -36.07 -21.53 -0.74
CA GLN A 733 -34.99 -21.06 0.11
C GLN A 733 -33.65 -21.02 -0.65
N PRO A 734 -32.63 -20.31 -0.12
CA PRO A 734 -31.27 -20.40 -0.65
C PRO A 734 -30.76 -21.85 -0.65
N SER A 735 -30.17 -22.27 -1.77
CA SER A 735 -29.60 -23.60 -1.98
C SER A 735 -28.27 -23.74 -1.23
N THR A 736 -28.34 -24.02 0.07
CA THR A 736 -27.18 -24.20 0.95
C THR A 736 -27.28 -25.48 1.78
N HIS A 737 -26.17 -26.19 1.96
CA HIS A 737 -26.10 -27.39 2.80
C HIS A 737 -24.81 -27.41 3.62
N ARG A 738 -24.92 -27.60 4.93
CA ARG A 738 -23.78 -27.76 5.84
C ARG A 738 -23.74 -29.21 6.31
N ALA A 739 -22.64 -29.90 6.09
CA ALA A 739 -22.44 -31.27 6.53
C ALA A 739 -20.98 -31.54 6.90
N ALA A 740 -20.77 -32.57 7.70
CA ALA A 740 -19.45 -33.11 7.99
C ALA A 740 -19.23 -34.35 7.14
N TYR A 741 -18.11 -34.39 6.42
CA TYR A 741 -17.75 -35.52 5.56
C TYR A 741 -16.45 -36.15 6.05
N THR A 742 -16.40 -37.48 6.06
CA THR A 742 -15.12 -38.20 6.18
C THR A 742 -14.33 -37.99 4.90
N VAL A 743 -13.07 -37.56 5.02
CA VAL A 743 -12.15 -37.44 3.89
C VAL A 743 -11.59 -38.82 3.57
N LEU A 744 -11.71 -39.23 2.30
CA LEU A 744 -11.15 -40.48 1.77
C LEU A 744 -9.72 -40.27 1.28
N ASP A 745 -8.91 -41.33 1.32
CA ASP A 745 -7.60 -41.32 0.66
C ASP A 745 -7.80 -41.25 -0.85
N ASN A 746 -7.13 -40.31 -1.50
CA ASN A 746 -7.07 -40.21 -2.95
C ASN A 746 -5.64 -39.87 -3.41
N PRO A 747 -4.86 -40.88 -3.87
CA PRO A 747 -3.49 -40.68 -4.30
C PRO A 747 -3.38 -39.85 -5.58
N ALA A 748 -4.38 -39.87 -6.48
CA ALA A 748 -4.38 -39.06 -7.71
C ALA A 748 -4.47 -37.55 -7.41
N GLN A 749 -4.96 -37.20 -6.21
CA GLN A 749 -5.02 -35.84 -5.70
C GLN A 749 -4.06 -35.60 -4.53
N ALA A 750 -3.21 -36.56 -4.17
CA ALA A 750 -2.39 -36.51 -2.95
C ALA A 750 -3.16 -36.12 -1.68
N VAL A 751 -4.46 -36.48 -1.61
CA VAL A 751 -5.29 -36.25 -0.43
C VAL A 751 -5.17 -37.45 0.49
N HIS A 752 -4.74 -37.21 1.72
CA HIS A 752 -4.71 -38.21 2.78
C HIS A 752 -5.99 -38.11 3.63
N GLY A 753 -6.74 -39.20 3.66
CA GLY A 753 -8.02 -39.34 4.34
C GLY A 753 -7.92 -39.75 5.80
N GLY A 754 -9.02 -40.27 6.34
CA GLY A 754 -9.13 -40.73 7.72
C GLY A 754 -9.43 -39.64 8.75
N TRP A 755 -9.88 -38.46 8.30
CA TRP A 755 -10.29 -37.35 9.15
C TRP A 755 -11.60 -36.74 8.65
N THR A 756 -12.25 -35.93 9.47
CA THR A 756 -13.53 -35.30 9.13
C THR A 756 -13.35 -33.82 8.84
N VAL A 757 -13.97 -33.35 7.76
CA VAL A 757 -14.05 -31.94 7.39
C VAL A 757 -15.49 -31.47 7.44
N GLU A 758 -15.71 -30.26 7.93
CA GLU A 758 -17.00 -29.61 7.81
C GLU A 758 -17.06 -28.80 6.51
N VAL A 759 -18.08 -29.00 5.69
CA VAL A 759 -18.26 -28.28 4.43
C VAL A 759 -19.62 -27.59 4.43
N LEU A 760 -19.59 -26.27 4.20
CA LEU A 760 -20.77 -25.50 3.83
C LEU A 760 -20.77 -25.31 2.32
N TRP A 761 -21.73 -25.94 1.66
CA TRP A 761 -22.01 -25.78 0.24
C TRP A 761 -22.96 -24.61 0.02
N VAL A 762 -22.62 -23.72 -0.91
CA VAL A 762 -23.43 -22.57 -1.30
C VAL A 762 -23.56 -22.55 -2.81
N PHE A 763 -24.77 -22.78 -3.32
CA PHE A 763 -25.06 -22.79 -4.75
C PHE A 763 -25.76 -21.49 -5.17
N ASN A 764 -25.33 -20.90 -6.29
CA ASN A 764 -25.91 -19.67 -6.85
C ASN A 764 -27.18 -19.90 -7.71
N MET A 765 -28.05 -20.84 -7.32
CA MET A 765 -29.25 -21.22 -8.08
C MET A 765 -30.43 -20.24 -7.88
N GLN A 766 -31.37 -20.22 -8.84
CA GLN A 766 -32.64 -19.51 -8.66
C GLN A 766 -33.48 -20.20 -7.57
N ALA A 767 -33.89 -19.46 -6.54
CA ALA A 767 -34.89 -19.94 -5.60
C ALA A 767 -36.21 -20.18 -6.36
N GLY A 768 -36.91 -21.29 -6.06
CA GLY A 768 -38.13 -21.73 -6.72
C GLY A 768 -39.31 -20.75 -6.61
N ARG A 769 -39.24 -19.59 -7.25
CA ARG A 769 -40.40 -18.82 -7.68
C ARG A 769 -40.59 -19.08 -9.16
N ARG A 770 -41.64 -19.84 -9.47
CA ARG A 770 -42.13 -20.06 -10.85
C ARG A 770 -42.03 -18.74 -11.62
N ARG A 771 -41.32 -18.75 -12.75
CA ARG A 771 -41.58 -17.79 -13.83
C ARG A 771 -43.08 -17.91 -14.15
N ALA A 772 -43.88 -16.97 -13.65
CA ALA A 772 -45.09 -16.61 -14.36
C ALA A 772 -44.60 -16.15 -15.73
N ARG A 773 -44.78 -16.99 -16.75
CA ARG A 773 -44.64 -16.57 -18.15
C ARG A 773 -45.56 -15.36 -18.31
N ALA A 774 -45.00 -14.17 -18.42
CA ALA A 774 -45.70 -13.08 -19.07
C ALA A 774 -45.96 -13.55 -20.51
N GLY A 775 -47.23 -13.54 -20.90
CA GLY A 775 -47.71 -13.95 -22.22
C GLY A 775 -47.17 -13.09 -23.35
#